data_AF-A0A8K0M1L1-F1
#
_entry.id   AF-A0A8K0M1L1-F1
#
_cell.length_a   1.000
_cell.length_b   1.000
_cell.length_c   1.000
_cell.angle_alpha   90.00
_cell.angle_beta   90.00
_cell.angle_gamma   90.00
#
_symmetry.space_group_name_H-M   'P 1'
#
loop_
_entity.id
_entity.type
_entity.pdbx_description
1 polymer ?
#
loop_
_entity_poly.entity_id
_entity_poly.type
_entity_poly.pdbx_seq_one_letter_code
_entity_poly.pdbx_strand_id
1 'polypeptide(L)'
;MPGSEALQTQAARRRAERQTSSCTECRRRKQKCSQGQPCTNCIRRFPQPICEYKAKSPKRHPHAGAAERPPMAVAVRNGPYGHLNPAAIHDAILQVDESSHAMLGDSPDSNHSSSSSDHSSDQTSPTETPATPWVPFKITFDEENDPETMLENLRVIFERRLSIANRIPEKEWTDDDAKALITAEDARRPLALPVEGAMEQLRFLPMAPTKMNKELVRIHLQLLCRFKVSVDGNPDPNNAFMKHWVPCCVQDPLLLQIVLFTSACFFSETGHIPKTLAMMHKGRVYHMLNEQLQHEATMTSDTSILGVAQMVIDSWYWGATADLKAHIRGLKQMIRLRGGLGKLGLHGFLSKTVIIHDVVMALAHEIDPLIYGHPGFEFNDPIMIPFHTALNSPLIFGWPTFTACANSLQLHPSTAMILDDMRYLIETVLMLPEQATVEELQKVVTAAGWVLDRISELPEDTPASQNPNSRGSSAATSPKAAQDAQSPESNRSDNSSPSVELPDWMYRCVRKTALIYCRAILNRTPTSAICSEIDFLMIWQSVWAVTLPTWKATIGIFVWVMLAIVPSCHNSGPARFIKTLMVAGFMTIGVDNWHLVMDVTRTSFALQKWLAGGRHGYENGIVKGLSGGESVVENIPDGQVLLPQDAGYEAALRRWSAACERRAAVVVKPTCAMEVSAAIKFAVATKIPLTVCGGGHSSSGTSSSDGMVIDLSNMRNVDVNPAKMSVTFGGGCLWEDVDTALERYGLATVGGVVNHTGVGGLILGGGHGYLTPLHGLTIDNLIWAEVVLADGTIAEVSEEKNPDLFWAIRGAGANFCVATAFMSRVFKQGKVWSGTLTYSSDKLSELVGVANQLHDRHNPHGHCLALGIGYGPDGVTHIISAIPCFQGSEEDSKDYFSKLLAVEAIANNTAMMSTAQMNTLLNPVFEHGIRRLMGSGNVTMPLDAKALLQTAEMFWEFCDARKGMDKSVIAIEIFPTDKIQAVAQNTTAYANRGDYYDAMTAFGWEDESLDGDVRQFNREMCAQIRESNGYRARPSEEGSKEPVGRYINIEADYISPRDAYGVNFPRLRELKVKYDPQNVFHKWHGIVERSCNDGTVLG
;
A
#
# COMPACT_ATOMS: atom_id res chain seq x y z
N MET A 1 45.13 56.48 -30.70
CA MET A 1 45.03 57.91 -30.33
C MET A 1 44.77 58.71 -31.58
N PRO A 2 44.13 59.89 -31.52
CA PRO A 2 43.14 60.41 -30.57
C PRO A 2 41.91 60.96 -31.36
N GLY A 3 40.71 61.16 -30.84
CA GLY A 3 40.33 61.98 -29.70
C GLY A 3 39.24 62.96 -30.14
N SER A 4 38.00 62.76 -29.70
CA SER A 4 36.96 63.82 -29.70
C SER A 4 35.77 63.54 -28.77
N GLU A 5 35.96 62.87 -27.63
CA GLU A 5 34.90 62.72 -26.59
C GLU A 5 35.34 63.23 -25.20
N ALA A 6 36.37 64.07 -25.14
CA ALA A 6 36.88 64.64 -23.89
C ALA A 6 36.26 66.00 -23.50
N LEU A 7 35.16 66.43 -24.13
CA LEU A 7 34.56 67.76 -23.87
C LEU A 7 33.09 67.76 -23.40
N GLN A 8 32.48 66.59 -23.14
CA GLN A 8 31.19 66.52 -22.44
C GLN A 8 31.30 65.95 -21.01
N THR A 9 32.52 65.67 -20.54
CA THR A 9 32.79 65.08 -19.21
C THR A 9 32.93 66.09 -18.07
N GLN A 10 32.70 67.39 -18.31
CA GLN A 10 32.78 68.43 -17.27
C GLN A 10 31.46 69.11 -16.88
N ALA A 11 30.36 68.92 -17.63
CA ALA A 11 29.05 69.49 -17.28
C ALA A 11 28.12 68.52 -16.52
N ALA A 12 28.37 67.20 -16.58
CA ALA A 12 27.60 66.20 -15.84
C ALA A 12 28.07 65.97 -14.38
N ARG A 13 29.19 66.59 -13.97
CA ARG A 13 29.79 66.45 -12.63
C ARG A 13 29.20 67.39 -11.55
N ARG A 14 28.12 68.11 -11.83
CA ARG A 14 27.45 69.00 -10.86
C ARG A 14 25.92 68.84 -10.81
N ARG A 15 25.43 67.61 -10.67
CA ARG A 15 24.14 67.36 -10.01
C ARG A 15 24.36 66.43 -8.83
N ALA A 16 25.00 66.96 -7.79
CA ALA A 16 25.11 66.32 -6.50
C ALA A 16 23.70 66.06 -5.96
N GLU A 17 23.29 64.80 -5.92
CA GLU A 17 22.17 64.36 -5.08
C GLU A 17 22.50 64.75 -3.65
N ARG A 18 21.74 65.68 -3.06
CA ARG A 18 21.88 66.07 -1.65
C ARG A 18 21.67 64.84 -0.78
N GLN A 19 22.77 64.19 -0.41
CA GLN A 19 22.79 63.11 0.58
C GLN A 19 22.30 63.64 1.94
N THR A 20 21.70 62.76 2.71
CA THR A 20 21.17 63.08 4.03
C THR A 20 22.28 63.44 5.02
N SER A 21 22.08 64.48 5.85
CA SER A 21 23.09 64.93 6.84
C SER A 21 23.37 63.95 7.99
N SER A 22 22.66 62.82 8.05
CA SER A 22 22.80 61.79 9.08
C SER A 22 22.57 60.41 8.46
N CYS A 23 23.36 59.40 8.86
CA CYS A 23 23.22 58.03 8.39
C CYS A 23 21.90 57.42 8.88
N THR A 24 21.46 56.34 8.24
CA THR A 24 20.23 55.61 8.57
C THR A 24 20.16 55.23 10.04
N GLU A 25 21.26 54.74 10.63
CA GLU A 25 21.28 54.30 12.03
C GLU A 25 21.23 55.48 13.02
N CYS A 26 22.04 56.53 12.81
CA CYS A 26 21.97 57.73 13.65
C CYS A 26 20.61 58.43 13.52
N ARG A 27 20.01 58.43 12.32
CA ARG A 27 18.67 58.99 12.11
C ARG A 27 17.59 58.18 12.82
N ARG A 28 17.62 56.84 12.71
CA ARG A 28 16.71 55.93 13.41
C ARG A 28 16.74 56.17 14.92
N ARG A 29 17.94 56.42 15.46
CA ARG A 29 18.14 56.68 16.90
C ARG A 29 18.06 58.16 17.30
N LYS A 30 17.74 59.07 16.37
CA LYS A 30 17.68 60.53 16.58
C LYS A 30 18.97 61.14 17.16
N GLN A 31 20.14 60.61 16.79
CA GLN A 31 21.46 61.09 17.22
C GLN A 31 22.15 61.91 16.12
N LYS A 32 23.00 62.88 16.51
CA LYS A 32 23.86 63.62 15.57
C LYS A 32 24.91 62.68 14.97
N CYS A 33 25.10 62.78 13.67
CA CYS A 33 26.01 61.94 12.91
C CYS A 33 27.23 62.75 12.47
N SER A 34 28.42 62.20 12.64
CA SER A 34 29.69 62.87 12.28
C SER A 34 30.05 62.76 10.80
N GLN A 35 29.21 62.14 9.98
CA GLN A 35 29.41 61.97 8.53
C GLN A 35 30.63 61.13 8.09
N GLY A 36 31.41 60.55 9.03
CA GLY A 36 32.41 59.54 8.71
C GLY A 36 31.76 58.20 8.29
N GLN A 37 32.47 57.38 7.50
CA GLN A 37 32.05 56.01 7.21
C GLN A 37 33.06 54.99 7.77
N PRO A 38 32.70 54.21 8.81
CA PRO A 38 31.50 54.36 9.65
C PRO A 38 31.60 55.59 10.56
N CYS A 39 30.46 56.19 10.94
CA CYS A 39 30.46 57.39 11.76
C CYS A 39 30.88 57.06 13.20
N THR A 40 31.37 58.06 13.94
CA THR A 40 31.87 57.87 15.32
C THR A 40 30.86 57.24 16.28
N ASN A 41 29.55 57.38 16.02
CA ASN A 41 28.49 56.74 16.80
C ASN A 41 28.18 55.30 16.39
N CYS A 42 28.43 54.92 15.13
CA CYS A 42 28.27 53.55 14.65
C CYS A 42 29.49 52.69 14.98
N ILE A 43 30.71 53.23 14.88
CA ILE A 43 31.95 52.48 15.11
C ILE A 43 32.14 52.04 16.59
N ARG A 44 31.51 52.73 17.54
CA ARG A 44 31.63 52.44 18.98
C ARG A 44 30.65 51.40 19.50
N ARG A 45 29.83 50.78 18.64
CA ARG A 45 28.76 49.86 19.06
C ARG A 45 29.11 48.42 18.73
N PHE A 46 28.64 47.48 19.56
CA PHE A 46 28.77 46.05 19.31
C PHE A 46 27.40 45.35 19.36
N PRO A 47 27.04 44.55 18.33
CA PRO A 47 27.75 44.47 17.05
C PRO A 47 27.72 45.82 16.30
N GLN A 48 28.76 46.11 15.52
CA GLN A 48 28.85 47.39 14.79
C GLN A 48 27.77 47.46 13.71
N PRO A 49 26.83 48.44 13.76
CA PRO A 49 25.79 48.58 12.77
C PRO A 49 26.32 49.19 11.46
N ILE A 50 25.72 48.80 10.33
CA ILE A 50 26.06 49.30 9.00
C ILE A 50 25.69 50.81 8.89
N CYS A 51 26.64 51.64 8.47
CA CYS A 51 26.53 53.10 8.49
C CYS A 51 26.25 53.69 7.08
N GLU A 52 24.99 53.75 6.68
CA GLU A 52 24.59 54.15 5.31
C GLU A 52 23.92 55.55 5.23
N TYR A 53 24.22 56.32 4.19
CA TYR A 53 23.55 57.59 3.90
C TYR A 53 22.64 57.41 2.69
N LYS A 54 21.33 57.62 2.85
CA LYS A 54 20.36 57.50 1.74
C LYS A 54 20.40 58.74 0.85
N ALA A 55 20.38 58.57 -0.47
CA ALA A 55 20.11 59.64 -1.42
C ALA A 55 18.63 60.04 -1.37
N LYS A 56 18.31 61.33 -1.58
CA LYS A 56 16.91 61.80 -1.71
C LYS A 56 16.37 61.39 -3.08
N SER A 57 15.32 60.58 -3.12
CA SER A 57 14.67 60.11 -4.35
C SER A 57 14.05 61.25 -5.18
N PRO A 58 14.18 61.28 -6.52
CA PRO A 58 13.46 62.23 -7.37
C PRO A 58 12.01 61.78 -7.64
N LYS A 59 11.09 62.75 -7.79
CA LYS A 59 9.67 62.50 -8.13
C LYS A 59 9.52 62.04 -9.59
N ARG A 60 8.67 61.03 -9.84
CA ARG A 60 8.38 60.41 -11.15
C ARG A 60 7.43 61.25 -12.03
N HIS A 61 7.72 61.31 -13.33
CA HIS A 61 6.74 61.55 -14.42
C HIS A 61 6.68 60.30 -15.33
N PRO A 62 5.53 60.03 -16.02
CA PRO A 62 5.38 58.83 -16.84
C PRO A 62 5.57 59.12 -18.34
N HIS A 63 6.51 58.44 -18.99
CA HIS A 63 6.30 57.57 -20.18
C HIS A 63 7.59 57.29 -20.99
N ALA A 64 7.57 56.10 -21.60
CA ALA A 64 8.28 55.61 -22.79
C ALA A 64 9.68 54.96 -22.64
N GLY A 65 9.82 53.77 -23.26
CA GLY A 65 11.10 53.21 -23.72
C GLY A 65 11.34 51.75 -23.32
N ALA A 66 11.17 50.83 -24.28
CA ALA A 66 11.48 49.40 -24.15
C ALA A 66 12.99 49.12 -24.08
N ALA A 67 13.40 48.21 -23.20
CA ALA A 67 14.71 47.54 -23.20
C ALA A 67 14.56 46.13 -22.61
N GLU A 68 15.29 45.18 -23.20
CA GLU A 68 15.27 43.74 -22.99
C GLU A 68 15.41 43.32 -21.51
N ARG A 69 14.60 42.34 -21.08
CA ARG A 69 14.62 41.77 -19.72
C ARG A 69 15.49 40.50 -19.67
N PRO A 70 16.30 40.31 -18.60
CA PRO A 70 16.96 39.02 -18.35
C PRO A 70 15.94 37.95 -17.92
N PRO A 71 16.23 36.65 -18.09
CA PRO A 71 15.29 35.58 -17.79
C PRO A 71 15.02 35.49 -16.28
N MET A 72 13.74 35.34 -15.97
CA MET A 72 13.05 35.46 -14.68
C MET A 72 13.87 35.07 -13.44
N ALA A 73 14.25 36.07 -12.67
CA ALA A 73 14.33 35.96 -11.21
C ALA A 73 12.91 35.86 -10.66
N VAL A 74 12.69 34.95 -9.72
CA VAL A 74 11.43 34.75 -8.97
C VAL A 74 10.95 36.09 -8.41
N ALA A 75 9.99 36.71 -9.09
CA ALA A 75 9.22 37.84 -8.57
C ALA A 75 7.85 37.34 -8.11
N VAL A 76 7.81 36.42 -7.13
CA VAL A 76 6.56 36.00 -6.47
C VAL A 76 5.83 37.19 -5.83
N ARG A 77 6.53 38.31 -5.58
CA ARG A 77 5.92 39.57 -5.14
C ARG A 77 4.90 40.18 -6.12
N ASN A 78 4.89 39.77 -7.39
CA ASN A 78 4.01 40.35 -8.41
C ASN A 78 2.96 39.36 -8.98
N GLY A 79 2.83 38.15 -8.42
CA GLY A 79 1.78 37.20 -8.79
C GLY A 79 0.42 37.55 -8.16
N PRO A 80 -0.70 36.96 -8.63
CA PRO A 80 -2.04 37.23 -8.09
C PRO A 80 -2.14 37.02 -6.56
N TYR A 81 -1.32 36.12 -6.00
CA TYR A 81 -1.26 35.83 -4.56
C TYR A 81 -0.05 36.47 -3.83
N GLY A 82 0.70 37.34 -4.50
CA GLY A 82 1.87 38.02 -3.91
C GLY A 82 1.53 38.98 -2.76
N HIS A 83 0.24 39.24 -2.52
CA HIS A 83 -0.31 40.01 -1.41
C HIS A 83 -0.35 39.22 -0.09
N LEU A 84 -0.28 37.89 -0.12
CA LEU A 84 -0.26 37.04 1.07
C LEU A 84 1.08 37.22 1.81
N ASN A 85 1.05 37.35 3.13
CA ASN A 85 2.26 37.47 3.95
C ASN A 85 2.57 36.11 4.62
N PRO A 86 3.57 35.35 4.12
CA PRO A 86 3.87 34.01 4.63
C PRO A 86 4.29 34.01 6.10
N ALA A 87 4.99 35.06 6.55
CA ALA A 87 5.38 35.21 7.95
C ALA A 87 4.16 35.45 8.85
N ALA A 88 3.19 36.25 8.41
CA ALA A 88 1.95 36.47 9.18
C ALA A 88 1.04 35.23 9.19
N ILE A 89 0.98 34.47 8.09
CA ILE A 89 0.25 33.20 8.01
C ILE A 89 0.89 32.19 8.97
N HIS A 90 2.22 32.06 8.94
CA HIS A 90 2.97 31.19 9.84
C HIS A 90 2.82 31.60 11.31
N ASP A 91 3.02 32.88 11.66
CA ASP A 91 3.01 33.36 13.06
C ASP A 91 1.63 33.29 13.70
N ALA A 92 0.56 33.56 12.96
CA ALA A 92 -0.77 33.47 13.52
C ALA A 92 -1.32 32.05 13.63
N ILE A 93 -0.81 31.12 12.81
CA ILE A 93 -1.04 29.69 13.01
C ILE A 93 -0.37 29.21 14.31
N LEU A 94 0.69 29.89 14.78
CA LEU A 94 1.34 29.62 16.07
C LEU A 94 0.60 30.26 17.28
N GLN A 95 -0.11 31.38 17.10
CA GLN A 95 -0.81 32.10 18.19
C GLN A 95 -2.13 31.45 18.66
N VAL A 96 -2.73 30.53 17.90
CA VAL A 96 -4.00 29.86 18.26
C VAL A 96 -3.86 28.95 19.50
N ASP A 97 -2.63 28.59 19.88
CA ASP A 97 -2.36 27.76 21.06
C ASP A 97 -2.38 28.55 22.39
N GLU A 98 -2.12 29.86 22.38
CA GLU A 98 -2.11 30.67 23.62
C GLU A 98 -3.53 31.04 24.08
N SER A 99 -4.48 31.22 23.16
CA SER A 99 -5.87 31.56 23.49
C SER A 99 -6.71 30.36 23.94
N SER A 100 -6.29 29.14 23.63
CA SER A 100 -6.94 27.89 24.03
C SER A 100 -6.74 27.55 25.52
N HIS A 101 -5.80 28.23 26.21
CA HIS A 101 -5.55 28.08 27.64
C HIS A 101 -6.48 28.92 28.55
N ALA A 102 -7.28 29.83 27.99
CA ALA A 102 -8.12 30.76 28.76
C ALA A 102 -9.62 30.37 28.84
N MET A 103 -10.04 29.27 28.19
CA MET A 103 -11.45 28.91 27.99
C MET A 103 -11.79 27.47 28.44
N LEU A 104 -11.15 26.97 29.50
CA LEU A 104 -11.56 25.75 30.20
C LEU A 104 -11.85 26.09 31.67
N GLY A 105 -12.93 26.82 31.87
CA GLY A 105 -13.64 26.95 33.13
C GLY A 105 -15.13 26.89 32.82
N ASP A 106 -15.82 25.99 33.52
CA ASP A 106 -17.26 25.72 33.53
C ASP A 106 -17.87 24.87 32.38
N SER A 107 -18.22 23.63 32.75
CA SER A 107 -19.27 22.82 32.11
C SER A 107 -20.40 22.61 33.12
N PRO A 108 -21.69 22.75 32.74
CA PRO A 108 -22.83 22.53 33.63
C PRO A 108 -23.46 21.12 33.51
N ASP A 109 -24.02 20.65 34.63
CA ASP A 109 -25.11 19.66 34.84
C ASP A 109 -24.84 18.16 34.52
N SER A 110 -25.24 17.12 35.28
CA SER A 110 -26.38 16.94 36.22
C SER A 110 -26.29 15.65 37.09
N ASN A 111 -26.83 15.78 38.32
CA ASN A 111 -27.58 14.83 39.17
C ASN A 111 -27.09 13.40 39.53
N HIS A 112 -26.82 13.17 40.84
CA HIS A 112 -27.63 12.28 41.68
C HIS A 112 -27.50 12.61 43.18
N SER A 113 -28.61 12.43 43.90
CA SER A 113 -28.95 12.89 45.25
C SER A 113 -28.55 11.95 46.39
N SER A 114 -28.08 12.48 47.52
CA SER A 114 -28.56 12.11 48.88
C SER A 114 -27.99 13.00 50.02
N SER A 115 -28.92 13.72 50.66
CA SER A 115 -29.06 14.09 52.09
C SER A 115 -27.89 14.59 52.98
N SER A 116 -28.12 15.79 53.54
CA SER A 116 -27.86 16.30 54.92
C SER A 116 -26.43 16.28 55.47
N SER A 117 -25.90 17.27 56.20
CA SER A 117 -26.33 18.55 56.77
C SER A 117 -25.07 19.10 57.48
N ASP A 118 -24.73 20.38 57.33
CA ASP A 118 -24.48 21.31 58.45
C ASP A 118 -23.67 22.55 58.07
N HIS A 119 -24.10 23.64 58.72
CA HIS A 119 -23.64 25.00 58.62
C HIS A 119 -22.19 25.21 59.11
N SER A 120 -21.44 26.05 58.41
CA SER A 120 -21.16 27.45 58.82
C SER A 120 -19.81 27.95 58.29
N SER A 121 -19.84 29.23 57.95
CA SER A 121 -18.81 30.11 57.42
C SER A 121 -17.57 30.24 58.30
N ASP A 122 -16.38 30.33 57.70
CA ASP A 122 -15.51 31.48 58.00
C ASP A 122 -14.56 31.86 56.86
N GLN A 123 -14.33 33.17 56.77
CA GLN A 123 -13.52 33.86 55.77
C GLN A 123 -12.03 33.67 56.03
N THR A 124 -11.18 33.62 54.99
CA THR A 124 -9.88 34.32 54.96
C THR A 124 -9.23 34.32 53.56
N SER A 125 -8.51 35.40 53.32
CA SER A 125 -7.85 35.93 52.11
C SER A 125 -6.68 35.09 51.55
N PRO A 126 -6.21 35.40 50.31
CA PRO A 126 -5.34 34.54 49.52
C PRO A 126 -3.87 34.63 49.96
N THR A 127 -3.21 33.48 50.06
CA THR A 127 -1.75 33.37 50.13
C THR A 127 -1.24 32.66 48.88
N GLU A 128 -0.26 33.29 48.23
CA GLU A 128 0.47 32.83 47.05
C GLU A 128 0.99 31.41 47.25
N THR A 129 0.83 30.56 46.22
CA THR A 129 1.52 29.26 46.13
C THR A 129 2.42 29.21 44.90
N PRO A 130 3.56 28.50 44.97
CA PRO A 130 4.72 28.72 44.13
C PRO A 130 4.67 27.92 42.83
N ALA A 131 5.37 28.43 41.80
CA ALA A 131 5.63 27.73 40.55
C ALA A 131 6.23 26.34 40.81
N THR A 132 5.54 25.30 40.32
CA THR A 132 6.02 23.92 40.37
C THR A 132 7.04 23.67 39.25
N PRO A 133 8.19 23.02 39.53
CA PRO A 133 9.21 22.75 38.54
C PRO A 133 8.88 21.54 37.66
N TRP A 134 9.41 21.59 36.43
CA TRP A 134 9.37 20.55 35.39
C TRP A 134 9.83 19.17 35.91
N VAL A 135 9.04 18.11 35.65
CA VAL A 135 9.37 16.71 35.95
C VAL A 135 9.69 15.97 34.65
N PRO A 136 10.83 15.26 34.52
CA PRO A 136 11.15 14.50 33.31
C PRO A 136 10.34 13.20 33.21
N PHE A 137 9.87 12.89 31.99
CA PHE A 137 9.17 11.65 31.63
C PHE A 137 10.05 10.42 31.90
N LYS A 138 9.55 9.47 32.71
CA LYS A 138 10.15 8.15 32.94
C LYS A 138 9.14 7.08 32.48
N ILE A 139 9.51 6.25 31.51
CA ILE A 139 8.81 4.99 31.20
C ILE A 139 9.76 3.87 31.63
N THR A 140 9.25 2.90 32.39
CA THR A 140 9.92 1.63 32.67
C THR A 140 9.49 0.60 31.62
N PHE A 141 10.47 -0.14 31.08
CA PHE A 141 10.24 -1.28 30.20
C PHE A 141 10.44 -2.57 31.01
N ASP A 142 9.53 -3.53 30.90
CA ASP A 142 9.78 -4.90 31.37
C ASP A 142 10.63 -5.64 30.33
N GLU A 143 11.64 -6.38 30.78
CA GLU A 143 12.72 -7.00 29.98
C GLU A 143 12.32 -8.27 29.21
N GLU A 144 11.04 -8.46 28.84
CA GLU A 144 10.63 -9.64 28.07
C GLU A 144 10.74 -9.40 26.55
N ASN A 145 11.59 -10.22 25.90
CA ASN A 145 11.87 -10.25 24.47
C ASN A 145 10.66 -10.74 23.64
N ASP A 146 9.57 -9.99 23.63
CA ASP A 146 8.39 -10.29 22.82
C ASP A 146 8.26 -9.34 21.61
N PRO A 147 8.27 -9.85 20.36
CA PRO A 147 8.08 -9.06 19.15
C PRO A 147 6.73 -8.33 19.06
N GLU A 148 5.66 -8.83 19.69
CA GLU A 148 4.33 -8.20 19.65
C GLU A 148 4.27 -6.89 20.45
N THR A 149 5.00 -6.82 21.58
CA THR A 149 5.12 -5.61 22.40
C THR A 149 5.95 -4.50 21.73
N MET A 150 6.79 -4.82 20.72
CA MET A 150 7.55 -3.81 19.96
C MET A 150 6.69 -3.02 18.95
N LEU A 151 5.69 -3.65 18.34
CA LEU A 151 4.74 -2.98 17.45
C LEU A 151 3.84 -2.01 18.21
N GLU A 152 3.42 -2.40 19.41
CA GLU A 152 2.65 -1.54 20.32
C GLU A 152 3.48 -0.34 20.80
N ASN A 153 4.77 -0.53 21.09
CA ASN A 153 5.69 0.56 21.43
C ASN A 153 5.93 1.54 20.28
N LEU A 154 6.00 1.06 19.03
CA LEU A 154 6.07 1.92 17.84
C LEU A 154 4.77 2.69 17.62
N ARG A 155 3.62 2.05 17.85
CA ARG A 155 2.30 2.67 17.82
C ARG A 155 2.17 3.76 18.87
N VAL A 156 2.63 3.53 20.10
CA VAL A 156 2.68 4.52 21.20
C VAL A 156 3.64 5.68 20.89
N ILE A 157 4.76 5.44 20.21
CA ILE A 157 5.68 6.50 19.75
C ILE A 157 5.02 7.38 18.67
N PHE A 158 4.23 6.78 17.77
CA PHE A 158 3.44 7.51 16.76
C PHE A 158 2.25 8.24 17.39
N GLU A 159 1.51 7.61 18.30
CA GLU A 159 0.41 8.19 19.07
C GLU A 159 0.88 9.33 19.99
N ARG A 160 2.11 9.29 20.49
CA ARG A 160 2.70 10.39 21.27
C ARG A 160 3.13 11.58 20.42
N ARG A 161 3.49 11.40 19.15
CA ARG A 161 3.60 12.54 18.20
C ARG A 161 2.24 13.08 17.80
N LEU A 162 1.22 12.20 17.74
CA LEU A 162 -0.16 12.63 17.70
C LEU A 162 -0.57 13.37 18.98
N SER A 163 0.14 13.31 20.12
CA SER A 163 -0.17 14.20 21.26
C SER A 163 0.02 15.70 20.97
N ILE A 164 0.85 16.07 20.00
CA ILE A 164 0.92 17.43 19.44
C ILE A 164 -0.26 17.67 18.46
N ALA A 165 -0.71 16.61 17.78
CA ALA A 165 -1.92 16.61 16.96
C ALA A 165 -3.23 16.41 17.78
N ASN A 166 -3.17 16.14 19.09
CA ASN A 166 -4.33 15.84 19.95
C ASN A 166 -5.14 17.09 20.31
N ARG A 167 -4.93 18.19 19.60
CA ARG A 167 -5.83 19.34 19.54
C ARG A 167 -6.71 19.34 18.27
N ILE A 168 -6.63 18.31 17.42
CA ILE A 168 -7.46 18.16 16.22
C ILE A 168 -8.79 17.49 16.60
N PRO A 169 -9.96 18.06 16.22
CA PRO A 169 -11.24 17.43 16.51
C PRO A 169 -11.35 16.06 15.84
N GLU A 170 -11.76 15.05 16.60
CA GLU A 170 -12.26 13.75 16.12
C GLU A 170 -13.39 13.98 15.10
N LYS A 171 -13.06 14.06 13.81
CA LYS A 171 -14.07 13.95 12.74
C LYS A 171 -13.54 13.10 11.62
N GLU A 172 -14.25 12.00 11.36
CA GLU A 172 -14.15 11.23 10.14
C GLU A 172 -14.53 12.13 8.95
N TRP A 173 -13.62 12.23 7.97
CA TRP A 173 -13.87 12.95 6.72
C TRP A 173 -14.68 12.03 5.78
N THR A 174 -15.82 12.51 5.27
CA THR A 174 -16.82 11.67 4.58
C THR A 174 -16.81 11.86 3.05
N ASP A 175 -17.57 11.04 2.31
CA ASP A 175 -17.78 11.17 0.86
C ASP A 175 -18.36 12.54 0.43
N ASP A 176 -19.01 13.26 1.35
CA ASP A 176 -19.53 14.60 1.09
C ASP A 176 -18.41 15.66 1.03
N ASP A 177 -17.29 15.45 1.71
CA ASP A 177 -16.09 16.28 1.56
C ASP A 177 -15.42 16.06 0.20
N ALA A 178 -15.44 14.82 -0.33
CA ALA A 178 -15.00 14.50 -1.69
C ALA A 178 -15.88 15.16 -2.75
N LYS A 179 -17.21 15.16 -2.56
CA LYS A 179 -18.15 15.91 -3.41
C LYS A 179 -17.93 17.41 -3.30
N ALA A 180 -17.65 17.96 -2.11
CA ALA A 180 -17.36 19.37 -1.91
C ALA A 180 -16.05 19.81 -2.59
N LEU A 181 -15.02 18.96 -2.60
CA LEU A 181 -13.79 19.15 -3.40
C LEU A 181 -14.12 19.27 -4.90
N ILE A 182 -14.91 18.34 -5.44
CA ILE A 182 -15.32 18.34 -6.85
C ILE A 182 -16.18 19.57 -7.18
N THR A 183 -17.07 19.98 -6.28
CA THR A 183 -18.05 21.07 -6.50
C THR A 183 -17.45 22.47 -6.33
N ALA A 184 -16.44 22.63 -5.46
CA ALA A 184 -15.81 23.94 -5.20
C ALA A 184 -14.84 24.39 -6.32
N GLU A 185 -14.50 23.51 -7.26
CA GLU A 185 -13.46 23.73 -8.27
C GLU A 185 -13.89 24.58 -9.48
N ASP A 186 -15.19 24.84 -9.67
CA ASP A 186 -15.71 25.68 -10.76
C ASP A 186 -15.75 27.19 -10.43
N ALA A 187 -15.50 27.57 -9.17
CA ALA A 187 -15.64 28.96 -8.72
C ALA A 187 -14.31 29.74 -8.81
N ARG A 188 -14.04 30.40 -9.96
CA ARG A 188 -13.01 31.46 -10.02
C ARG A 188 -13.41 32.62 -9.10
N ARG A 189 -12.68 32.83 -8.00
CA ARG A 189 -12.93 33.96 -7.09
C ARG A 189 -12.21 35.24 -7.52
N PRO A 190 -12.81 36.44 -7.31
CA PRO A 190 -12.15 37.70 -7.54
C PRO A 190 -11.07 37.98 -6.49
N LEU A 191 -9.97 38.60 -6.94
CA LEU A 191 -8.86 39.13 -6.14
C LEU A 191 -9.38 40.27 -5.22
N ALA A 192 -9.32 40.09 -3.90
CA ALA A 192 -9.70 41.13 -2.94
C ALA A 192 -8.47 41.82 -2.31
N LEU A 193 -8.69 43.07 -1.86
CA LEU A 193 -7.74 44.01 -1.23
C LEU A 193 -6.97 43.42 -0.03
N PRO A 194 -5.85 44.03 0.42
CA PRO A 194 -5.05 43.50 1.54
C PRO A 194 -5.90 43.31 2.80
N VAL A 195 -5.96 42.06 3.28
CA VAL A 195 -6.74 41.65 4.45
C VAL A 195 -5.82 41.54 5.67
N GLU A 196 -6.14 42.27 6.73
CA GLU A 196 -5.44 42.20 8.02
C GLU A 196 -6.09 41.14 8.92
N GLY A 197 -5.50 39.93 8.96
CA GLY A 197 -5.95 38.82 9.81
C GLY A 197 -5.59 37.46 9.21
N ALA A 198 -4.85 36.62 9.93
CA ALA A 198 -4.24 35.43 9.32
C ALA A 198 -5.18 34.23 9.09
N MET A 199 -6.19 34.04 9.94
CA MET A 199 -7.27 33.07 9.67
C MET A 199 -8.11 33.48 8.46
N GLU A 200 -8.12 34.77 8.15
CA GLU A 200 -8.77 35.32 6.97
C GLU A 200 -7.89 35.16 5.72
N GLN A 201 -6.57 35.28 5.85
CA GLN A 201 -5.61 35.00 4.77
C GLN A 201 -5.62 33.53 4.31
N LEU A 202 -5.88 32.55 5.20
CA LEU A 202 -6.09 31.15 4.81
C LEU A 202 -7.28 30.95 3.86
N ARG A 203 -8.25 31.87 3.83
CA ARG A 203 -9.41 31.82 2.91
C ARG A 203 -9.06 32.24 1.48
N PHE A 204 -7.90 32.85 1.27
CA PHE A 204 -7.43 33.38 -0.02
C PHE A 204 -6.26 32.57 -0.61
N LEU A 205 -5.89 31.44 0.02
CA LEU A 205 -4.92 30.52 -0.55
C LEU A 205 -5.43 29.94 -1.89
N PRO A 206 -4.53 29.65 -2.85
CA PRO A 206 -4.88 29.07 -4.15
C PRO A 206 -5.29 27.58 -4.05
N MET A 207 -6.31 27.29 -3.24
CA MET A 207 -6.86 25.96 -2.99
C MET A 207 -8.38 26.05 -2.76
N ALA A 208 -9.09 24.93 -2.91
CA ALA A 208 -10.50 24.89 -2.51
C ALA A 208 -10.62 25.23 -1.00
N PRO A 209 -11.53 26.13 -0.58
CA PRO A 209 -11.59 26.66 0.78
C PRO A 209 -12.27 25.71 1.78
N THR A 210 -12.08 24.41 1.61
CA THR A 210 -12.65 23.36 2.46
C THR A 210 -12.00 23.39 3.85
N LYS A 211 -12.69 22.82 4.85
CA LYS A 211 -12.11 22.65 6.18
C LYS A 211 -10.88 21.74 6.11
N MET A 212 -10.97 20.65 5.36
CA MET A 212 -9.89 19.69 5.16
C MET A 212 -8.62 20.34 4.60
N ASN A 213 -8.70 21.10 3.50
CA ASN A 213 -7.52 21.73 2.90
C ASN A 213 -6.82 22.70 3.86
N LYS A 214 -7.59 23.43 4.68
CA LYS A 214 -7.02 24.31 5.71
C LYS A 214 -6.24 23.53 6.77
N GLU A 215 -6.76 22.37 7.18
CA GLU A 215 -6.07 21.48 8.12
C GLU A 215 -4.82 20.85 7.51
N LEU A 216 -4.89 20.38 6.25
CA LEU A 216 -3.74 19.83 5.54
C LEU A 216 -2.58 20.85 5.41
N VAL A 217 -2.90 22.11 5.08
CA VAL A 217 -1.90 23.20 5.06
C VAL A 217 -1.38 23.50 6.46
N ARG A 218 -2.25 23.56 7.47
CA ARG A 218 -1.83 23.81 8.86
C ARG A 218 -0.81 22.78 9.31
N ILE A 219 -1.09 21.49 9.10
CA ILE A 219 -0.21 20.39 9.50
C ILE A 219 1.09 20.40 8.72
N HIS A 220 1.03 20.75 7.43
CA HIS A 220 2.25 20.92 6.65
C HIS A 220 3.18 21.96 7.28
N LEU A 221 2.63 23.13 7.63
CA LEU A 221 3.42 24.25 8.14
C LEU A 221 3.86 24.06 9.60
N GLN A 222 2.98 23.52 10.46
CA GLN A 222 3.27 23.33 11.88
C GLN A 222 4.13 22.10 12.17
N LEU A 223 4.09 21.07 11.32
CA LEU A 223 4.76 19.80 11.59
C LEU A 223 5.73 19.42 10.48
N LEU A 224 5.22 19.13 9.28
CA LEU A 224 6.02 18.49 8.22
C LEU A 224 7.18 19.36 7.74
N CYS A 225 6.96 20.66 7.49
CA CYS A 225 8.00 21.60 7.08
C CYS A 225 9.14 21.71 8.11
N ARG A 226 8.81 21.72 9.40
CA ARG A 226 9.80 21.89 10.47
C ARG A 226 10.71 20.68 10.56
N PHE A 227 10.13 19.48 10.50
CA PHE A 227 10.89 18.22 10.50
C PHE A 227 11.61 17.93 9.19
N LYS A 228 11.26 18.60 8.09
CA LYS A 228 11.95 18.45 6.80
C LYS A 228 13.34 19.10 6.77
N VAL A 229 13.61 20.07 7.65
CA VAL A 229 14.88 20.82 7.68
C VAL A 229 15.55 20.85 9.06
N SER A 230 14.92 20.29 10.09
CA SER A 230 15.53 20.12 11.41
C SER A 230 15.04 18.83 12.07
N VAL A 231 15.96 18.00 12.55
CA VAL A 231 15.64 16.72 13.20
C VAL A 231 14.82 16.87 14.49
N ASP A 232 14.94 18.02 15.18
CA ASP A 232 14.17 18.37 16.38
C ASP A 232 12.90 19.18 16.09
N GLY A 233 12.62 19.46 14.81
CA GLY A 233 11.50 20.30 14.41
C GLY A 233 11.64 21.77 14.81
N ASN A 234 12.84 22.28 15.12
CA ASN A 234 13.07 23.69 15.43
C ASN A 234 14.13 24.31 14.50
N PRO A 235 13.83 24.51 13.20
CA PRO A 235 14.80 25.08 12.27
C PRO A 235 15.21 26.51 12.66
N ASP A 236 16.44 26.92 12.32
CA ASP A 236 16.85 28.32 12.43
C ASP A 236 15.92 29.18 11.54
N PRO A 237 15.28 30.24 12.08
CA PRO A 237 14.46 31.16 11.29
C PRO A 237 15.17 31.76 10.06
N ASN A 238 16.50 31.82 10.09
CA ASN A 238 17.31 32.29 8.98
C ASN A 238 17.66 31.24 7.93
N ASN A 239 17.31 29.97 8.16
CA ASN A 239 17.58 28.86 7.26
C ASN A 239 16.97 29.10 5.86
N ALA A 240 17.70 28.70 4.81
CA ALA A 240 17.30 28.93 3.42
C ALA A 240 15.96 28.25 3.06
N PHE A 241 15.65 27.11 3.66
CA PHE A 241 14.37 26.43 3.50
C PHE A 241 13.21 27.31 4.01
N MET A 242 13.35 27.88 5.21
CA MET A 242 12.31 28.76 5.78
C MET A 242 12.15 30.05 4.97
N LYS A 243 13.25 30.59 4.41
CA LYS A 243 13.23 31.83 3.62
C LYS A 243 12.74 31.67 2.19
N HIS A 244 12.98 30.53 1.56
CA HIS A 244 12.74 30.35 0.13
C HIS A 244 11.66 29.31 -0.16
N TRP A 245 11.64 28.17 0.50
CA TRP A 245 10.67 27.10 0.24
C TRP A 245 9.29 27.41 0.80
N VAL A 246 9.20 27.74 2.10
CA VAL A 246 7.91 27.96 2.77
C VAL A 246 7.08 29.07 2.13
N PRO A 247 7.65 30.24 1.75
CA PRO A 247 6.91 31.26 1.00
C PRO A 247 6.42 30.77 -0.37
N CYS A 248 7.26 30.06 -1.12
CA CYS A 248 6.92 29.60 -2.46
C CYS A 248 5.80 28.54 -2.43
N CYS A 249 5.84 27.59 -1.49
CA CYS A 249 4.85 26.52 -1.44
C CYS A 249 3.45 27.00 -1.03
N VAL A 250 3.33 28.14 -0.34
CA VAL A 250 2.05 28.72 0.05
C VAL A 250 1.49 29.66 -1.04
N GLN A 251 2.36 30.33 -1.79
CA GLN A 251 1.96 31.37 -2.76
C GLN A 251 1.77 30.82 -4.19
N ASP A 252 2.37 29.67 -4.51
CA ASP A 252 2.26 29.04 -5.82
C ASP A 252 1.16 27.95 -5.82
N PRO A 253 0.18 27.99 -6.74
CA PRO A 253 -0.91 27.02 -6.77
C PRO A 253 -0.47 25.55 -6.92
N LEU A 254 0.54 25.27 -7.76
CA LEU A 254 1.02 23.91 -7.99
C LEU A 254 1.72 23.39 -6.73
N LEU A 255 2.62 24.18 -6.16
CA LEU A 255 3.34 23.78 -4.95
C LEU A 255 2.40 23.63 -3.76
N LEU A 256 1.36 24.47 -3.64
CA LEU A 256 0.35 24.32 -2.60
C LEU A 256 -0.47 23.05 -2.77
N GLN A 257 -0.82 22.67 -4.01
CA GLN A 257 -1.51 21.41 -4.26
C GLN A 257 -0.64 20.20 -3.91
N ILE A 258 0.68 20.29 -4.17
CA ILE A 258 1.64 19.27 -3.74
C ILE A 258 1.69 19.21 -2.21
N VAL A 259 1.71 20.36 -1.52
CA VAL A 259 1.62 20.43 -0.04
C VAL A 259 0.39 19.69 0.48
N LEU A 260 -0.78 19.91 -0.14
CA LEU A 260 -2.01 19.20 0.22
C LEU A 260 -1.86 17.69 0.01
N PHE A 261 -1.29 17.27 -1.12
CA PHE A 261 -1.01 15.86 -1.39
C PHE A 261 -0.07 15.23 -0.36
N THR A 262 1.08 15.86 -0.08
CA THR A 262 2.05 15.38 0.91
C THR A 262 1.41 15.25 2.30
N SER A 263 0.65 16.25 2.75
CA SER A 263 -0.07 16.20 4.03
C SER A 263 -1.18 15.15 4.04
N ALA A 264 -1.85 14.94 2.91
CA ALA A 264 -2.89 13.94 2.76
C ALA A 264 -2.29 12.52 2.83
N CYS A 265 -1.13 12.29 2.21
CA CYS A 265 -0.39 11.04 2.36
C CYS A 265 -0.03 10.76 3.82
N PHE A 266 0.48 11.77 4.54
CA PHE A 266 0.80 11.65 5.96
C PHE A 266 -0.43 11.28 6.80
N PHE A 267 -1.57 11.97 6.61
CA PHE A 267 -2.78 11.65 7.36
C PHE A 267 -3.43 10.33 6.95
N SER A 268 -3.29 9.93 5.69
CA SER A 268 -3.78 8.63 5.24
C SER A 268 -3.01 7.50 5.90
N GLU A 269 -1.71 7.66 6.05
CA GLU A 269 -0.85 6.72 6.77
C GLU A 269 -1.18 6.66 8.26
N THR A 270 -1.50 7.78 8.90
CA THR A 270 -1.90 7.80 10.32
C THR A 270 -3.37 7.43 10.54
N GLY A 271 -4.11 7.03 9.49
CA GLY A 271 -5.51 6.60 9.59
C GLY A 271 -6.52 7.74 9.79
N HIS A 272 -6.12 9.00 9.59
CA HIS A 272 -6.96 10.18 9.81
C HIS A 272 -7.75 10.60 8.56
N ILE A 273 -7.31 10.20 7.35
CA ILE A 273 -8.08 10.40 6.11
C ILE A 273 -8.07 9.13 5.22
N PRO A 274 -9.13 8.86 4.45
CA PRO A 274 -9.13 7.79 3.46
C PRO A 274 -8.05 7.94 2.39
N LYS A 275 -7.45 6.82 1.96
CA LYS A 275 -6.44 6.80 0.87
C LYS A 275 -6.98 7.35 -0.45
N THR A 276 -8.29 7.22 -0.68
CA THR A 276 -8.98 7.80 -1.84
C THR A 276 -8.81 9.32 -1.92
N LEU A 277 -8.89 10.04 -0.79
CA LEU A 277 -8.68 11.49 -0.74
C LEU A 277 -7.23 11.88 -1.06
N ALA A 278 -6.24 11.12 -0.56
CA ALA A 278 -4.85 11.33 -0.94
C ALA A 278 -4.63 11.12 -2.46
N MET A 279 -5.28 10.11 -3.05
CA MET A 279 -5.23 9.86 -4.50
C MET A 279 -5.92 10.95 -5.32
N MET A 280 -7.00 11.57 -4.83
CA MET A 280 -7.60 12.73 -5.48
C MET A 280 -6.62 13.91 -5.54
N HIS A 281 -5.94 14.23 -4.43
CA HIS A 281 -4.90 15.26 -4.42
C HIS A 281 -3.76 14.93 -5.39
N LYS A 282 -3.34 13.65 -5.46
CA LYS A 282 -2.33 13.15 -6.42
C LYS A 282 -2.75 13.42 -7.87
N GLY A 283 -3.98 13.04 -8.23
CA GLY A 283 -4.52 13.25 -9.57
C GLY A 283 -4.52 14.73 -9.97
N ARG A 284 -4.86 15.61 -9.02
CA ARG A 284 -4.83 17.06 -9.23
C ARG A 284 -3.42 17.59 -9.45
N VAL A 285 -2.44 17.13 -8.66
CA VAL A 285 -1.01 17.49 -8.89
C VAL A 285 -0.58 17.10 -10.30
N TYR A 286 -0.94 15.90 -10.76
CA TYR A 286 -0.56 15.43 -12.10
C TYR A 286 -1.20 16.26 -13.21
N HIS A 287 -2.47 16.60 -13.06
CA HIS A 287 -3.15 17.50 -13.98
C HIS A 287 -2.44 18.86 -14.07
N MET A 288 -2.17 19.51 -12.93
CA MET A 288 -1.50 20.81 -12.90
C MET A 288 -0.06 20.75 -13.42
N LEU A 289 0.70 19.69 -13.12
CA LEU A 289 2.02 19.48 -13.70
C LEU A 289 1.95 19.34 -15.22
N ASN A 290 1.02 18.54 -15.73
CA ASN A 290 0.85 18.35 -17.17
C ASN A 290 0.52 19.67 -17.88
N GLU A 291 -0.34 20.51 -17.30
CA GLU A 291 -0.61 21.86 -17.84
C GLU A 291 0.67 22.72 -17.89
N GLN A 292 1.46 22.74 -16.81
CA GLN A 292 2.72 23.51 -16.77
C GLN A 292 3.75 22.99 -17.78
N LEU A 293 3.78 21.67 -18.02
CA LEU A 293 4.70 21.00 -18.95
C LEU A 293 4.34 21.24 -20.42
N GLN A 294 3.10 21.59 -20.75
CA GLN A 294 2.67 21.90 -22.11
C GLN A 294 3.14 23.29 -22.61
N HIS A 295 3.56 24.18 -21.70
CA HIS A 295 3.94 25.55 -22.03
C HIS A 295 5.44 25.79 -21.87
N GLU A 296 6.08 26.32 -22.92
CA GLU A 296 7.53 26.54 -22.97
C GLU A 296 8.05 27.46 -21.84
N ALA A 297 7.25 28.47 -21.46
CA ALA A 297 7.62 29.42 -20.42
C ALA A 297 7.63 28.80 -19.00
N THR A 298 6.88 27.73 -18.77
CA THR A 298 6.67 27.15 -17.43
C THR A 298 7.29 25.77 -17.26
N MET A 299 7.46 25.00 -18.34
CA MET A 299 7.91 23.60 -18.28
C MET A 299 9.26 23.38 -17.57
N THR A 300 10.13 24.40 -17.52
CA THR A 300 11.40 24.37 -16.76
C THR A 300 11.50 25.53 -15.77
N SER A 301 10.37 26.05 -15.30
CA SER A 301 10.35 27.05 -14.24
C SER A 301 10.88 26.48 -12.93
N ASP A 302 11.38 27.32 -12.03
CA ASP A 302 11.83 26.89 -10.69
C ASP A 302 10.69 26.17 -9.95
N THR A 303 9.45 26.67 -10.06
CA THR A 303 8.25 26.04 -9.51
C THR A 303 8.04 24.62 -10.05
N SER A 304 8.06 24.42 -11.37
CA SER A 304 7.80 23.12 -11.96
C SER A 304 8.91 22.12 -11.61
N ILE A 305 10.17 22.52 -11.69
CA ILE A 305 11.31 21.65 -11.34
C ILE A 305 11.24 21.26 -9.86
N LEU A 306 10.92 22.21 -8.99
CA LEU A 306 10.80 21.98 -7.56
C LEU A 306 9.57 21.13 -7.22
N GLY A 307 8.45 21.29 -7.95
CA GLY A 307 7.27 20.45 -7.84
C GLY A 307 7.56 19.00 -8.22
N VAL A 308 8.25 18.76 -9.34
CA VAL A 308 8.68 17.41 -9.75
C VAL A 308 9.70 16.85 -8.76
N ALA A 309 10.65 17.64 -8.26
CA ALA A 309 11.59 17.21 -7.22
C ALA A 309 10.89 16.83 -5.90
N GLN A 310 9.79 17.49 -5.55
CA GLN A 310 8.95 17.08 -4.42
C GLN A 310 8.20 15.78 -4.71
N MET A 311 7.66 15.64 -5.93
CA MET A 311 6.98 14.41 -6.35
C MET A 311 7.91 13.20 -6.37
N VAL A 312 9.20 13.37 -6.67
CA VAL A 312 10.22 12.32 -6.53
C VAL A 312 10.25 11.80 -5.08
N ILE A 313 10.35 12.70 -4.10
CA ILE A 313 10.38 12.30 -2.68
C ILE A 313 9.06 11.72 -2.22
N ASP A 314 7.93 12.34 -2.57
CA ASP A 314 6.61 11.83 -2.18
C ASP A 314 6.37 10.44 -2.80
N SER A 315 6.87 10.19 -4.01
CA SER A 315 6.80 8.87 -4.65
C SER A 315 7.75 7.87 -4.01
N TRP A 316 8.91 8.31 -3.52
CA TRP A 316 9.82 7.45 -2.77
C TRP A 316 9.24 7.04 -1.40
N TYR A 317 8.49 7.92 -0.76
CA TYR A 317 7.83 7.65 0.52
C TYR A 317 6.52 6.84 0.38
N TRP A 318 5.64 7.23 -0.55
CA TRP A 318 4.25 6.72 -0.62
C TRP A 318 3.80 6.24 -2.01
N GLY A 319 4.60 6.44 -3.05
CA GLY A 319 4.23 6.15 -4.44
C GLY A 319 4.78 4.84 -4.98
N ALA A 320 4.38 4.48 -6.20
CA ALA A 320 4.91 3.29 -6.87
C ALA A 320 6.31 3.57 -7.43
N THR A 321 7.13 2.52 -7.57
CA THR A 321 8.45 2.60 -8.20
C THR A 321 8.42 3.12 -9.64
N ALA A 322 7.35 2.82 -10.39
CA ALA A 322 7.15 3.36 -11.73
C ALA A 322 7.00 4.89 -11.70
N ASP A 323 6.21 5.43 -10.77
CA ASP A 323 6.03 6.87 -10.58
C ASP A 323 7.36 7.52 -10.21
N LEU A 324 8.08 6.95 -9.23
CA LEU A 324 9.39 7.43 -8.80
C LEU A 324 10.37 7.51 -9.99
N LYS A 325 10.49 6.43 -10.76
CA LYS A 325 11.35 6.38 -11.95
C LYS A 325 10.91 7.40 -13.01
N ALA A 326 9.62 7.58 -13.23
CA ALA A 326 9.08 8.56 -14.17
C ALA A 326 9.42 10.00 -13.76
N HIS A 327 9.19 10.36 -12.49
CA HIS A 327 9.51 11.69 -11.96
C HIS A 327 11.00 11.98 -12.00
N ILE A 328 11.86 11.00 -11.67
CA ILE A 328 13.33 11.18 -11.78
C ILE A 328 13.77 11.40 -13.24
N ARG A 329 13.23 10.62 -14.19
CA ARG A 329 13.51 10.82 -15.62
C ARG A 329 13.07 12.22 -16.08
N GLY A 330 11.86 12.62 -15.72
CA GLY A 330 11.33 13.96 -16.02
C GLY A 330 12.21 15.07 -15.45
N LEU A 331 12.55 14.97 -14.16
CA LEU A 331 13.40 15.93 -13.46
C LEU A 331 14.77 16.10 -14.13
N LYS A 332 15.43 14.98 -14.47
CA LYS A 332 16.71 14.99 -15.20
C LYS A 332 16.60 15.72 -16.53
N GLN A 333 15.52 15.50 -17.27
CA GLN A 333 15.29 16.16 -18.55
C GLN A 333 15.05 17.66 -18.38
N MET A 334 14.23 18.06 -17.41
CA MET A 334 13.96 19.48 -17.13
C MET A 334 15.22 20.24 -16.75
N ILE A 335 16.09 19.65 -15.92
CA ILE A 335 17.36 20.26 -15.52
C ILE A 335 18.30 20.44 -16.72
N ARG A 336 18.38 19.44 -17.61
CA ARG A 336 19.18 19.55 -18.84
C ARG A 336 18.66 20.66 -19.76
N LEU A 337 17.35 20.73 -19.97
CA LEU A 337 16.72 21.80 -20.75
C LEU A 337 16.97 23.19 -20.15
N ARG A 338 17.03 23.29 -18.82
CA ARG A 338 17.35 24.53 -18.09
C ARG A 338 18.84 24.93 -18.20
N GLY A 339 19.70 24.05 -18.71
CA GLY A 339 21.15 24.27 -18.84
C GLY A 339 21.99 23.80 -17.64
N GLY A 340 21.49 22.85 -16.85
CA GLY A 340 22.21 22.22 -15.74
C GLY A 340 21.87 22.76 -14.35
N LEU A 341 22.38 22.11 -13.31
CA LEU A 341 22.07 22.43 -11.90
C LEU A 341 22.50 23.85 -11.49
N GLY A 342 23.57 24.39 -12.08
CA GLY A 342 24.02 25.77 -11.81
C GLY A 342 23.09 26.87 -12.36
N LYS A 343 22.06 26.52 -13.15
CA LYS A 343 21.08 27.45 -13.72
C LYS A 343 19.72 27.42 -13.00
N LEU A 344 19.57 26.59 -11.99
CA LEU A 344 18.37 26.57 -11.16
C LEU A 344 18.35 27.77 -10.20
N GLY A 345 17.16 28.30 -9.91
CA GLY A 345 17.02 29.50 -9.08
C GLY A 345 17.07 29.25 -7.56
N LEU A 346 16.41 30.13 -6.81
CA LEU A 346 16.36 30.12 -5.34
C LEU A 346 17.75 30.13 -4.65
N HIS A 347 18.70 30.90 -5.20
CA HIS A 347 20.06 31.03 -4.65
C HIS A 347 20.78 29.69 -4.46
N GLY A 348 20.58 28.73 -5.37
CA GLY A 348 21.18 27.41 -5.31
C GLY A 348 20.47 26.41 -4.39
N PHE A 349 19.47 26.83 -3.62
CA PHE A 349 18.69 25.94 -2.75
C PHE A 349 18.05 24.79 -3.54
N LEU A 350 17.45 25.09 -4.70
CA LEU A 350 16.81 24.07 -5.54
C LEU A 350 17.82 23.00 -6.00
N SER A 351 19.02 23.40 -6.40
CA SER A 351 20.10 22.48 -6.79
C SER A 351 20.52 21.59 -5.62
N LYS A 352 20.68 22.18 -4.41
CA LYS A 352 21.00 21.43 -3.19
C LYS A 352 19.93 20.41 -2.85
N THR A 353 18.65 20.79 -2.90
CA THR A 353 17.53 19.88 -2.62
C THR A 353 17.48 18.70 -3.59
N VAL A 354 17.63 18.95 -4.89
CA VAL A 354 17.65 17.87 -5.91
C VAL A 354 18.79 16.89 -5.63
N ILE A 355 20.01 17.39 -5.38
CA ILE A 355 21.17 16.55 -5.09
C ILE A 355 20.98 15.79 -3.77
N ILE A 356 20.52 16.44 -2.71
CA ILE A 356 20.30 15.78 -1.40
C ILE A 356 19.28 14.65 -1.54
N HIS A 357 18.17 14.88 -2.25
CA HIS A 357 17.18 13.84 -2.49
C HIS A 357 17.79 12.64 -3.23
N ASP A 358 18.53 12.89 -4.32
CA ASP A 358 19.19 11.85 -5.10
C ASP A 358 20.20 11.05 -4.28
N VAL A 359 21.06 11.75 -3.53
CA VAL A 359 22.08 11.16 -2.66
C VAL A 359 21.46 10.31 -1.56
N VAL A 360 20.46 10.84 -0.84
CA VAL A 360 19.83 10.12 0.28
C VAL A 360 19.10 8.87 -0.20
N MET A 361 18.38 8.96 -1.33
CA MET A 361 17.74 7.78 -1.94
C MET A 361 18.78 6.72 -2.32
N ALA A 362 19.88 7.12 -2.94
CA ALA A 362 20.94 6.22 -3.35
C ALA A 362 21.63 5.54 -2.15
N LEU A 363 21.95 6.32 -1.10
CA LEU A 363 22.51 5.79 0.15
C LEU A 363 21.55 4.83 0.86
N ALA A 364 20.25 5.13 0.85
CA ALA A 364 19.21 4.28 1.44
C ALA A 364 19.02 2.96 0.69
N HIS A 365 19.38 2.89 -0.59
CA HIS A 365 19.25 1.68 -1.42
C HIS A 365 20.60 1.01 -1.69
N GLU A 366 21.71 1.58 -1.22
CA GLU A 366 23.09 1.14 -1.51
C GLU A 366 23.38 1.03 -3.02
N ILE A 367 22.91 2.03 -3.77
CA ILE A 367 23.09 2.14 -5.23
C ILE A 367 23.87 3.41 -5.61
N ASP A 368 24.30 3.49 -6.87
CA ASP A 368 24.85 4.73 -7.42
C ASP A 368 23.76 5.82 -7.55
N PRO A 369 24.10 7.09 -7.25
CA PRO A 369 23.21 8.23 -7.46
C PRO A 369 22.87 8.44 -8.94
N LEU A 370 21.66 8.92 -9.21
CA LEU A 370 21.15 9.07 -10.59
C LEU A 370 21.38 10.47 -11.17
N ILE A 371 21.72 11.46 -10.33
CA ILE A 371 21.97 12.85 -10.70
C ILE A 371 23.37 13.28 -10.24
N TYR A 372 23.69 13.09 -8.96
CA TYR A 372 25.00 13.46 -8.41
C TYR A 372 26.14 12.68 -9.09
N GLY A 373 27.23 13.37 -9.43
CA GLY A 373 28.40 12.76 -10.08
C GLY A 373 28.24 12.46 -11.57
N HIS A 374 27.05 12.64 -12.16
CA HIS A 374 26.84 12.46 -13.60
C HIS A 374 27.20 13.70 -14.42
N PRO A 375 27.78 13.54 -15.63
CA PRO A 375 28.05 14.66 -16.53
C PRO A 375 26.81 15.49 -16.86
N GLY A 376 26.93 16.82 -16.81
CA GLY A 376 25.86 17.78 -17.06
C GLY A 376 25.00 18.11 -15.83
N PHE A 377 25.34 17.54 -14.66
CA PHE A 377 24.71 17.82 -13.37
C PHE A 377 25.73 18.35 -12.35
N GLU A 378 26.74 19.07 -12.82
CA GLU A 378 27.75 19.69 -11.95
C GLU A 378 27.15 20.88 -11.18
N PHE A 379 27.44 20.93 -9.88
CA PHE A 379 27.03 22.03 -9.01
C PHE A 379 28.14 22.33 -8.01
N ASN A 380 28.51 23.61 -7.90
CA ASN A 380 29.47 24.10 -6.93
C ASN A 380 28.86 25.28 -6.17
N ASP A 381 28.81 25.18 -4.85
CA ASP A 381 28.44 26.30 -4.00
C ASP A 381 29.71 27.13 -3.70
N PRO A 382 29.68 28.47 -3.86
CA PRO A 382 30.84 29.30 -3.52
C PRO A 382 30.97 29.58 -2.02
N ILE A 383 29.99 29.23 -1.19
CA ILE A 383 29.92 29.58 0.23
C ILE A 383 30.48 28.44 1.09
N MET A 384 31.72 28.61 1.55
CA MET A 384 32.36 27.76 2.56
C MET A 384 32.05 28.26 3.97
N ILE A 385 31.58 27.38 4.85
CA ILE A 385 31.32 27.71 6.26
C ILE A 385 32.31 26.97 7.16
N PRO A 386 32.91 27.63 8.18
CA PRO A 386 33.89 27.02 9.07
C PRO A 386 33.36 25.82 9.86
N PHE A 387 34.29 25.02 10.40
CA PHE A 387 33.98 23.90 11.30
C PHE A 387 33.10 24.33 12.47
N HIS A 388 32.05 23.54 12.73
CA HIS A 388 31.23 23.63 13.92
C HIS A 388 31.19 22.24 14.59
N THR A 389 31.42 22.18 15.90
CA THR A 389 31.54 20.91 16.63
C THR A 389 30.36 19.97 16.42
N ALA A 390 29.13 20.49 16.39
CA ALA A 390 27.92 19.71 16.14
C ALA A 390 27.92 18.91 14.82
N LEU A 391 28.70 19.37 13.83
CA LEU A 391 28.81 18.74 12.53
C LEU A 391 29.88 17.63 12.48
N ASN A 392 30.60 17.40 13.58
CA ASN A 392 31.65 16.38 13.63
C ASN A 392 31.06 14.98 13.38
N SER A 393 31.69 14.21 12.50
CA SER A 393 31.21 12.88 12.09
C SER A 393 32.38 11.89 11.99
N PRO A 394 32.15 10.57 12.20
CA PRO A 394 33.13 9.55 11.86
C PRO A 394 33.46 9.51 10.36
N LEU A 395 32.66 10.14 9.51
CA LEU A 395 32.80 10.17 8.04
C LEU A 395 33.62 11.37 7.52
N ILE A 396 34.15 12.21 8.41
CA ILE A 396 34.94 13.40 8.06
C ILE A 396 36.32 13.29 8.70
N PHE A 397 37.37 13.45 7.89
CA PHE A 397 38.77 13.28 8.30
C PHE A 397 39.47 14.63 8.52
N GLY A 398 40.54 14.62 9.32
CA GLY A 398 41.34 15.82 9.61
C GLY A 398 40.68 16.84 10.56
N TRP A 399 39.53 16.52 11.14
CA TRP A 399 38.85 17.32 12.15
C TRP A 399 39.27 16.90 13.57
N PRO A 400 39.07 17.73 14.61
CA PRO A 400 39.37 17.36 15.99
C PRO A 400 38.74 16.02 16.37
N THR A 401 39.47 15.23 17.16
CA THR A 401 38.99 13.94 17.67
C THR A 401 37.74 14.14 18.52
N PHE A 402 36.84 13.15 18.53
CA PHE A 402 35.67 13.16 19.40
C PHE A 402 36.09 13.23 20.87
N THR A 403 37.22 12.61 21.23
CA THR A 403 37.80 12.72 22.58
C THR A 403 38.18 14.17 22.91
N ALA A 404 38.75 14.94 21.97
CA ALA A 404 39.07 16.35 22.18
C ALA A 404 37.83 17.25 22.26
N CYS A 405 36.74 16.87 21.59
CA CYS A 405 35.47 17.61 21.62
C CYS A 405 34.42 17.03 22.58
N ALA A 406 34.76 16.02 23.39
CA ALA A 406 33.80 15.26 24.20
C ALA A 406 32.98 16.16 25.13
N ASN A 407 33.63 17.12 25.80
CA ASN A 407 32.96 18.09 26.67
C ASN A 407 32.00 19.02 25.90
N SER A 408 32.39 19.47 24.70
CA SER A 408 31.57 20.35 23.87
C SER A 408 30.35 19.64 23.27
N LEU A 409 30.49 18.35 22.97
CA LEU A 409 29.41 17.49 22.45
C LEU A 409 28.63 16.78 23.57
N GLN A 410 29.03 16.96 24.83
CA GLN A 410 28.47 16.27 26.00
C GLN A 410 28.47 14.73 25.84
N LEU A 411 29.55 14.18 25.28
CA LEU A 411 29.71 12.75 25.06
C LEU A 411 30.41 12.10 26.25
N HIS A 412 29.93 10.91 26.63
CA HIS A 412 30.69 10.05 27.52
C HIS A 412 32.07 9.68 26.90
N PRO A 413 33.16 9.58 27.68
CA PRO A 413 34.49 9.26 27.15
C PRO A 413 34.53 7.98 26.30
N SER A 414 33.83 6.92 26.72
CA SER A 414 33.75 5.67 25.94
C SER A 414 33.06 5.87 24.60
N THR A 415 32.00 6.70 24.54
CA THR A 415 31.30 7.05 23.30
C THR A 415 32.23 7.81 22.36
N ALA A 416 32.97 8.78 22.88
CA ALA A 416 33.95 9.55 22.12
C ALA A 416 35.07 8.67 21.55
N MET A 417 35.58 7.72 22.35
CA MET A 417 36.58 6.75 21.89
C MET A 417 36.05 5.86 20.77
N ILE A 418 34.86 5.26 20.92
CA ILE A 418 34.24 4.44 19.87
C ILE A 418 34.12 5.21 18.55
N LEU A 419 33.72 6.49 18.60
CA LEU A 419 33.61 7.33 17.40
C LEU A 419 34.97 7.63 16.75
N ASP A 420 36.01 7.86 17.55
CA ASP A 420 37.39 8.04 17.06
C ASP A 420 37.91 6.75 16.41
N ASP A 421 37.62 5.59 17.00
CA ASP A 421 38.00 4.28 16.46
C ASP A 421 37.29 3.97 15.14
N MET A 422 36.00 4.28 15.06
CA MET A 422 35.23 4.14 13.82
C MET A 422 35.75 5.09 12.73
N ARG A 423 36.11 6.33 13.08
CA ARG A 423 36.74 7.26 12.13
C ARG A 423 38.05 6.68 11.59
N TYR A 424 38.92 6.21 12.47
CA TYR A 424 40.20 5.60 12.08
C TYR A 424 40.00 4.39 11.16
N LEU A 425 39.04 3.52 11.50
CA LEU A 425 38.76 2.32 10.71
C LEU A 425 38.23 2.68 9.31
N ILE A 426 37.28 3.62 9.21
CA ILE A 426 36.73 4.08 7.93
C ILE A 426 37.82 4.77 7.10
N GLU A 427 38.66 5.61 7.72
CA GLU A 427 39.80 6.24 7.03
C GLU A 427 40.78 5.19 6.48
N THR A 428 41.09 4.16 7.26
CA THR A 428 41.98 3.06 6.84
C THR A 428 41.42 2.30 5.64
N VAL A 429 40.10 2.05 5.62
CA VAL A 429 39.41 1.44 4.47
C VAL A 429 39.56 2.31 3.22
N LEU A 430 39.34 3.62 3.35
CA LEU A 430 39.31 4.54 2.20
C LEU A 430 40.70 4.96 1.69
N MET A 431 41.74 4.76 2.50
CA MET A 431 43.15 4.96 2.08
C MET A 431 43.73 3.77 1.31
N LEU A 432 42.98 2.67 1.18
CA LEU A 432 43.39 1.54 0.34
C LEU A 432 43.47 1.95 -1.14
N PRO A 433 44.46 1.45 -1.90
CA PRO A 433 44.48 1.66 -3.36
C PRO A 433 43.33 0.90 -4.03
N GLU A 434 42.91 1.35 -5.22
CA GLU A 434 41.81 0.73 -5.98
C GLU A 434 42.00 -0.79 -6.20
N GLN A 435 43.25 -1.25 -6.28
CA GLN A 435 43.64 -2.65 -6.33
C GLN A 435 44.49 -3.02 -5.12
N ALA A 436 43.86 -3.02 -3.93
CA ALA A 436 44.53 -3.42 -2.69
C ALA A 436 45.04 -4.87 -2.76
N THR A 437 46.28 -5.07 -2.32
CA THR A 437 46.88 -6.39 -2.16
C THR A 437 46.21 -7.18 -1.04
N VAL A 438 46.39 -8.49 -1.04
CA VAL A 438 45.87 -9.37 0.04
C VAL A 438 46.40 -8.94 1.41
N GLU A 439 47.66 -8.50 1.48
CA GLU A 439 48.28 -8.01 2.72
C GLU A 439 47.65 -6.71 3.22
N GLU A 440 47.34 -5.77 2.33
CA GLU A 440 46.67 -4.51 2.67
C GLU A 440 45.23 -4.74 3.13
N LEU A 441 44.50 -5.65 2.47
CA LEU A 441 43.17 -6.07 2.91
C LEU A 441 43.23 -6.77 4.28
N GLN A 442 44.23 -7.62 4.50
CA GLN A 442 44.42 -8.30 5.78
C GLN A 442 44.68 -7.32 6.92
N LYS A 443 45.40 -6.21 6.69
CA LYS A 443 45.60 -5.15 7.69
C LYS A 443 44.27 -4.51 8.12
N VAL A 444 43.38 -4.25 7.16
CA VAL A 444 42.03 -3.70 7.46
C VAL A 444 41.19 -4.72 8.23
N VAL A 445 41.22 -5.99 7.84
CA VAL A 445 40.50 -7.07 8.55
C VAL A 445 41.03 -7.21 9.98
N THR A 446 42.35 -7.18 10.18
CA THR A 446 42.96 -7.25 11.52
C THR A 446 42.59 -6.03 12.37
N ALA A 447 42.62 -4.82 11.81
CA ALA A 447 42.20 -3.61 12.52
C ALA A 447 40.70 -3.65 12.88
N ALA A 448 39.84 -4.05 11.95
CA ALA A 448 38.41 -4.18 12.17
C ALA A 448 38.09 -5.24 13.23
N GLY A 449 38.83 -6.36 13.25
CA GLY A 449 38.70 -7.43 14.25
C GLY A 449 39.08 -6.94 15.64
N TRP A 450 40.21 -6.25 15.75
CA TRP A 450 40.64 -5.66 17.02
C TRP A 450 39.65 -4.62 17.57
N VAL A 451 39.10 -3.75 16.71
CA VAL A 451 38.07 -2.79 17.10
C VAL A 451 36.78 -3.51 17.51
N LEU A 452 36.36 -4.53 16.75
CA LEU A 452 35.17 -5.33 17.06
C LEU A 452 35.28 -6.01 18.43
N ASP A 453 36.39 -6.70 18.71
CA ASP A 453 36.61 -7.42 19.96
C ASP A 453 36.56 -6.44 21.14
N ARG A 454 37.30 -5.32 21.04
CA ARG A 454 37.33 -4.31 22.09
C ARG A 454 35.94 -3.69 22.36
N ILE A 455 35.17 -3.37 21.32
CA ILE A 455 33.81 -2.80 21.51
C ILE A 455 32.86 -3.86 22.08
N SER A 456 33.02 -5.12 21.68
CA SER A 456 32.21 -6.25 22.14
C SER A 456 32.43 -6.55 23.63
N GLU A 457 33.66 -6.39 24.12
CA GLU A 457 34.02 -6.54 25.53
C GLU A 457 33.51 -5.38 26.42
N LEU A 458 33.18 -4.23 25.85
CA LEU A 458 32.57 -3.14 26.63
C LEU A 458 31.18 -3.55 27.13
N PRO A 459 30.79 -3.18 28.37
CA PRO A 459 29.47 -3.49 28.88
C PRO A 459 28.37 -2.88 28.02
N GLU A 460 27.20 -3.53 28.00
CA GLU A 460 26.05 -3.06 27.24
C GLU A 460 25.54 -1.70 27.74
N ASP A 461 25.70 -1.46 29.04
CA ASP A 461 25.48 -0.18 29.70
C ASP A 461 26.77 0.54 30.04
N THR A 462 26.71 1.87 30.15
CA THR A 462 27.89 2.67 30.49
C THR A 462 28.36 2.35 31.93
N PRO A 463 29.66 2.13 32.17
CA PRO A 463 30.20 2.06 33.54
C PRO A 463 30.03 3.39 34.27
N ALA A 464 29.57 3.38 35.53
CA ALA A 464 29.33 4.57 36.35
C ALA A 464 30.49 5.58 36.28
N SER A 465 30.20 6.85 35.98
CA SER A 465 31.24 7.88 35.88
C SER A 465 31.88 8.08 37.26
N GLN A 466 33.18 7.83 37.40
CA GLN A 466 33.90 8.28 38.59
C GLN A 466 34.00 9.81 38.53
N ASN A 467 33.26 10.45 39.41
CA ASN A 467 33.30 11.89 39.65
C ASN A 467 34.77 12.36 39.81
N PRO A 468 35.31 13.26 38.97
CA PRO A 468 36.75 13.61 38.99
C PRO A 468 37.21 14.42 40.21
N ASN A 469 36.37 14.63 41.23
CA ASN A 469 36.64 15.52 42.36
C ASN A 469 36.95 14.82 43.70
N SER A 470 37.23 13.52 43.72
CA SER A 470 37.53 12.80 44.97
C SER A 470 38.88 12.06 44.98
N ARG A 471 39.98 12.73 44.60
CA ARG A 471 41.32 12.28 45.02
C ARG A 471 42.25 13.44 45.41
N GLY A 472 42.32 13.65 46.73
CA GLY A 472 43.57 13.85 47.47
C GLY A 472 44.32 15.18 47.30
N SER A 473 44.07 16.11 48.22
CA SER A 473 45.08 17.07 48.65
C SER A 473 45.29 16.92 50.15
N SER A 474 46.40 16.28 50.51
CA SER A 474 46.94 16.15 51.86
C SER A 474 47.54 17.46 52.37
N ALA A 475 47.21 17.78 53.63
CA ALA A 475 48.01 18.54 54.62
C ALA A 475 48.42 19.99 54.33
N ALA A 476 47.83 20.95 55.06
CA ALA A 476 48.54 22.01 55.82
C ALA A 476 47.57 22.88 56.69
N THR A 477 47.68 22.72 58.01
CA THR A 477 47.59 23.75 59.10
C THR A 477 46.56 24.91 59.10
N SER A 478 45.55 24.80 60.01
CA SER A 478 45.07 25.72 61.10
C SER A 478 45.07 27.28 60.97
N PRO A 479 44.34 28.04 61.84
CA PRO A 479 42.99 27.87 62.45
C PRO A 479 42.14 29.19 62.56
N LYS A 480 40.94 29.11 63.17
CA LYS A 480 40.03 30.18 63.72
C LYS A 480 38.93 30.70 62.77
N ALA A 481 37.68 30.98 63.16
CA ALA A 481 36.91 30.99 64.42
C ALA A 481 35.40 30.86 64.04
N ALA A 482 34.59 30.03 64.72
CA ALA A 482 33.57 30.40 65.74
C ALA A 482 32.39 31.25 65.16
N GLN A 483 31.10 30.95 65.32
CA GLN A 483 30.35 30.49 66.49
C GLN A 483 28.96 29.90 66.11
N ASP A 484 28.55 28.91 66.90
CA ASP A 484 27.23 28.66 67.54
C ASP A 484 25.91 28.82 66.75
N ALA A 485 25.16 27.71 66.61
CA ALA A 485 24.01 27.45 67.49
C ALA A 485 23.38 26.04 67.26
N GLN A 486 23.35 25.30 68.37
CA GLN A 486 22.76 24.02 68.77
C GLN A 486 21.49 23.47 68.08
N SER A 487 21.51 22.13 67.95
CA SER A 487 20.45 21.15 67.62
C SER A 487 19.26 21.13 68.62
N PRO A 488 18.16 20.40 68.32
CA PRO A 488 18.15 18.98 68.67
C PRO A 488 17.57 18.03 67.59
N GLU A 489 18.02 16.80 67.71
CA GLU A 489 17.77 15.62 66.89
C GLU A 489 16.28 15.27 66.75
N SER A 490 15.88 14.85 65.55
CA SER A 490 14.88 13.79 65.39
C SER A 490 15.22 12.92 64.18
N ASN A 491 15.40 11.64 64.48
CA ASN A 491 15.50 10.47 63.61
C ASN A 491 15.20 10.69 62.10
N ARG A 492 16.22 10.55 61.26
CA ARG A 492 16.04 10.04 59.90
C ARG A 492 16.88 8.80 59.69
N SER A 493 16.16 7.71 59.58
CA SER A 493 16.56 6.40 59.08
C SER A 493 17.46 6.50 57.85
N ASP A 494 18.56 5.75 57.89
CA ASP A 494 19.25 5.26 56.71
C ASP A 494 18.24 4.71 55.70
N ASN A 495 18.16 5.36 54.54
CA ASN A 495 17.58 4.80 53.34
C ASN A 495 18.39 5.31 52.16
N SER A 496 19.64 4.84 52.05
CA SER A 496 20.38 4.88 50.80
C SER A 496 19.78 3.84 49.84
N SER A 497 18.66 4.20 49.22
CA SER A 497 18.21 3.49 48.02
C SER A 497 19.30 3.65 46.95
N PRO A 498 19.78 2.58 46.29
CA PRO A 498 20.70 2.74 45.19
C PRO A 498 19.99 3.55 44.11
N SER A 499 20.53 4.72 43.76
CA SER A 499 20.08 5.45 42.59
C SER A 499 20.37 4.56 41.38
N VAL A 500 19.33 3.98 40.78
CA VAL A 500 19.45 3.31 39.48
C VAL A 500 19.92 4.38 38.48
N GLU A 501 21.21 4.37 38.15
CA GLU A 501 21.76 5.23 37.10
C GLU A 501 21.06 4.86 35.79
N LEU A 502 20.41 5.83 35.16
CA LEU A 502 19.78 5.64 33.85
C LEU A 502 20.87 5.39 32.80
N PRO A 503 20.66 4.46 31.85
CA PRO A 503 21.66 4.15 30.83
C PRO A 503 21.90 5.35 29.89
N ASP A 504 23.16 5.58 29.50
CA ASP A 504 23.50 6.53 28.43
C ASP A 504 23.06 5.93 27.08
N TRP A 505 21.90 6.39 26.59
CA TRP A 505 21.33 5.95 25.33
C TRP A 505 22.16 6.36 24.10
N MET A 506 22.94 7.45 24.20
CA MET A 506 23.86 7.85 23.13
C MET A 506 24.97 6.81 23.00
N TYR A 507 25.55 6.37 24.14
CA TYR A 507 26.54 5.30 24.17
C TYR A 507 25.99 4.00 23.57
N ARG A 508 24.80 3.54 24.01
CA ARG A 508 24.16 2.31 23.49
C ARG A 508 23.97 2.37 21.97
N CYS A 509 23.45 3.49 21.48
CA CYS A 509 23.19 3.72 20.06
C CYS A 509 24.49 3.69 19.24
N VAL A 510 25.51 4.44 19.67
CA VAL A 510 26.82 4.51 19.01
C VAL A 510 27.54 3.16 19.03
N ARG A 511 27.51 2.45 20.17
CA ARG A 511 28.13 1.13 20.31
C ARG A 511 27.53 0.12 19.34
N LYS A 512 26.20 -0.03 19.32
CA LYS A 512 25.52 -0.98 18.42
C LYS A 512 25.76 -0.62 16.95
N THR A 513 25.73 0.67 16.61
CA THR A 513 26.07 1.16 15.26
C THR A 513 27.49 0.77 14.87
N ALA A 514 28.47 0.97 15.76
CA ALA A 514 29.86 0.62 15.52
C ALA A 514 30.05 -0.89 15.27
N LEU A 515 29.33 -1.75 16.01
CA LEU A 515 29.35 -3.20 15.81
C LEU A 515 28.82 -3.62 14.43
N ILE A 516 27.80 -2.93 13.89
CA ILE A 516 27.32 -3.18 12.52
C ILE A 516 28.41 -2.83 11.51
N TYR A 517 29.01 -1.65 11.60
CA TYR A 517 30.07 -1.24 10.67
C TYR A 517 31.30 -2.15 10.78
N CYS A 518 31.73 -2.54 11.98
CA CYS A 518 32.86 -3.45 12.15
C CYS A 518 32.58 -4.81 11.48
N ARG A 519 31.39 -5.39 11.70
CA ARG A 519 30.96 -6.64 11.04
C ARG A 519 30.87 -6.48 9.52
N ALA A 520 30.35 -5.36 9.02
CA ALA A 520 30.29 -5.07 7.59
C ALA A 520 31.69 -4.96 6.97
N ILE A 521 32.61 -4.27 7.64
CA ILE A 521 33.99 -4.10 7.16
C ILE A 521 34.75 -5.42 7.19
N LEU A 522 34.62 -6.20 8.27
CA LEU A 522 35.23 -7.53 8.40
C LEU A 522 34.78 -8.49 7.30
N ASN A 523 33.48 -8.53 7.02
CA ASN A 523 32.90 -9.41 6.02
C ASN A 523 32.93 -8.80 4.61
N ARG A 524 33.43 -7.57 4.46
CA ARG A 524 33.37 -6.77 3.23
C ARG A 524 32.02 -6.93 2.53
N THR A 525 30.96 -6.62 3.26
CA THR A 525 29.57 -6.84 2.86
C THR A 525 28.75 -5.59 3.20
N PRO A 526 27.76 -5.19 2.38
CA PRO A 526 26.92 -4.02 2.66
C PRO A 526 26.23 -4.09 4.03
N THR A 527 25.93 -2.94 4.65
CA THR A 527 25.34 -2.90 6.00
C THR A 527 23.95 -3.52 6.03
N SER A 528 23.21 -3.42 4.91
CA SER A 528 21.89 -4.04 4.75
C SER A 528 21.89 -5.56 4.94
N ALA A 529 23.00 -6.23 4.63
CA ALA A 529 23.14 -7.68 4.77
C ALA A 529 23.71 -8.12 6.13
N ILE A 530 24.15 -7.17 6.96
CA ILE A 530 24.71 -7.42 8.29
C ILE A 530 23.76 -6.99 9.41
N CYS A 531 23.04 -5.88 9.22
CA CYS A 531 22.08 -5.37 10.18
C CYS A 531 20.83 -6.27 10.21
N SER A 532 20.73 -7.10 11.26
CA SER A 532 19.53 -7.91 11.52
C SER A 532 18.33 -7.04 11.91
N GLU A 533 17.12 -7.61 11.90
CA GLU A 533 15.91 -6.92 12.37
C GLU A 533 16.02 -6.53 13.86
N ILE A 534 16.66 -7.36 14.67
CA ILE A 534 16.91 -7.06 16.09
C ILE A 534 17.90 -5.89 16.21
N ASP A 535 19.02 -5.93 15.49
CA ASP A 535 20.01 -4.82 15.47
C ASP A 535 19.33 -3.49 15.09
N PHE A 536 18.49 -3.54 14.06
CA PHE A 536 17.71 -2.40 13.57
C PHE A 536 16.79 -1.83 14.65
N LEU A 537 15.96 -2.67 15.30
CA LEU A 537 15.00 -2.22 16.30
C LEU A 537 15.71 -1.66 17.55
N MET A 538 16.81 -2.25 17.98
CA MET A 538 17.61 -1.75 19.12
C MET A 538 18.18 -0.36 18.86
N ILE A 539 18.75 -0.14 17.66
CA ILE A 539 19.28 1.18 17.28
C ILE A 539 18.13 2.17 17.17
N TRP A 540 17.05 1.80 16.51
CA TRP A 540 15.87 2.65 16.33
C TRP A 540 15.27 3.09 17.67
N GLN A 541 15.11 2.17 18.62
CA GLN A 541 14.66 2.49 19.98
C GLN A 541 15.63 3.45 20.70
N SER A 542 16.93 3.19 20.59
CA SER A 542 17.96 4.03 21.23
C SER A 542 18.00 5.45 20.65
N VAL A 543 17.72 5.61 19.35
CA VAL A 543 17.59 6.92 18.70
C VAL A 543 16.49 7.75 19.35
N TRP A 544 15.36 7.14 19.73
CA TRP A 544 14.27 7.87 20.38
C TRP A 544 14.48 8.11 21.87
N ALA A 545 15.32 7.30 22.52
CA ALA A 545 15.68 7.50 23.92
C ALA A 545 16.66 8.67 24.14
N VAL A 546 17.42 9.05 23.10
CA VAL A 546 18.21 10.28 23.06
C VAL A 546 17.33 11.46 22.63
N THR A 547 17.45 12.60 23.31
CA THR A 547 16.60 13.75 23.01
C THR A 547 16.90 14.34 21.62
N LEU A 548 15.88 14.80 20.90
CA LEU A 548 16.06 15.42 19.58
C LEU A 548 16.98 16.67 19.60
N PRO A 549 16.95 17.54 20.63
CA PRO A 549 17.94 18.61 20.75
C PRO A 549 19.38 18.09 20.86
N THR A 550 19.60 16.97 21.56
CA THR A 550 20.92 16.32 21.61
C THR A 550 21.33 15.84 20.22
N TRP A 551 20.42 15.23 19.45
CA TRP A 551 20.71 14.82 18.07
C TRP A 551 21.02 15.99 17.14
N LYS A 552 20.33 17.11 17.29
CA LYS A 552 20.66 18.33 16.54
C LYS A 552 22.04 18.88 16.92
N ALA A 553 22.39 18.86 18.20
CA ALA A 553 23.71 19.27 18.69
C ALA A 553 24.84 18.29 18.31
N THR A 554 24.49 17.10 17.81
CA THR A 554 25.41 16.03 17.39
C THR A 554 25.03 15.47 16.01
N ILE A 555 24.56 16.35 15.09
CA ILE A 555 23.93 15.92 13.83
C ILE A 555 24.85 15.08 12.94
N GLY A 556 26.16 15.30 13.00
CA GLY A 556 27.15 14.48 12.28
C GLY A 556 27.25 13.03 12.79
N ILE A 557 26.97 12.80 14.09
CA ILE A 557 26.86 11.46 14.69
C ILE A 557 25.51 10.84 14.32
N PHE A 558 24.42 11.61 14.42
CA PHE A 558 23.08 11.16 14.05
C PHE A 558 23.02 10.61 12.62
N VAL A 559 23.55 11.36 11.64
CA VAL A 559 23.58 10.92 10.23
C VAL A 559 24.38 9.63 10.06
N TRP A 560 25.51 9.48 10.74
CA TRP A 560 26.33 8.26 10.70
C TRP A 560 25.60 7.03 11.27
N VAL A 561 24.84 7.22 12.36
CA VAL A 561 23.95 6.19 12.93
C VAL A 561 22.86 5.78 11.93
N MET A 562 22.16 6.76 11.36
CA MET A 562 21.06 6.51 10.42
C MET A 562 21.55 5.79 9.16
N LEU A 563 22.75 6.11 8.66
CA LEU A 563 23.38 5.44 7.52
C LEU A 563 23.59 3.93 7.72
N ALA A 564 23.76 3.48 8.97
CA ALA A 564 23.97 2.06 9.25
C ALA A 564 22.68 1.24 9.10
N ILE A 565 21.51 1.86 9.33
CA ILE A 565 20.22 1.17 9.43
C ILE A 565 19.25 1.49 8.28
N VAL A 566 19.41 2.64 7.60
CA VAL A 566 18.51 3.05 6.51
C VAL A 566 18.47 2.04 5.35
N PRO A 567 19.56 1.32 4.98
CA PRO A 567 19.49 0.27 3.97
C PRO A 567 18.64 -0.94 4.35
N SER A 568 18.49 -1.20 5.65
CA SER A 568 17.68 -2.31 6.17
C SER A 568 16.23 -1.94 6.44
N CYS A 569 15.85 -0.66 6.34
CA CYS A 569 14.54 -0.21 6.83
C CYS A 569 13.36 -0.56 5.91
N HIS A 570 13.58 -0.89 4.63
CA HIS A 570 12.52 -0.89 3.60
C HIS A 570 11.33 -1.81 3.85
N ASN A 571 11.50 -2.87 4.64
CA ASN A 571 10.44 -3.83 4.99
C ASN A 571 9.90 -3.66 6.42
N SER A 572 10.28 -2.58 7.11
CA SER A 572 9.93 -2.34 8.52
C SER A 572 8.86 -1.25 8.65
N GLY A 573 7.99 -1.34 9.67
CA GLY A 573 6.99 -0.31 9.97
C GLY A 573 7.53 1.14 10.03
N PRO A 574 8.70 1.43 10.64
CA PRO A 574 9.25 2.79 10.70
C PRO A 574 10.00 3.24 9.44
N ALA A 575 9.99 2.49 8.33
CA ALA A 575 10.77 2.80 7.12
C ALA A 575 10.64 4.25 6.66
N ARG A 576 9.40 4.76 6.56
CA ARG A 576 9.12 6.11 6.08
C ARG A 576 9.67 7.19 7.01
N PHE A 577 9.66 6.93 8.32
CA PHE A 577 10.22 7.85 9.31
C PHE A 577 11.74 7.88 9.27
N ILE A 578 12.38 6.73 9.11
CA ILE A 578 13.83 6.64 8.94
C ILE A 578 14.28 7.38 7.69
N LYS A 579 13.60 7.13 6.55
CA LYS A 579 13.83 7.85 5.30
C LYS A 579 13.64 9.36 5.46
N THR A 580 12.59 9.79 6.16
CA THR A 580 12.32 11.20 6.46
C THR A 580 13.40 11.84 7.32
N LEU A 581 13.82 11.18 8.40
CA LEU A 581 14.87 11.66 9.29
C LEU A 581 16.23 11.71 8.61
N MET A 582 16.50 10.77 7.70
CA MET A 582 17.70 10.77 6.87
C MET A 582 17.73 11.99 5.94
N VAL A 583 16.62 12.28 5.24
CA VAL A 583 16.49 13.50 4.42
C VAL A 583 16.63 14.75 5.30
N ALA A 584 15.99 14.77 6.47
CA ALA A 584 16.06 15.90 7.40
C ALA A 584 17.50 16.16 7.90
N GLY A 585 18.25 15.10 8.22
CA GLY A 585 19.64 15.21 8.65
C GLY A 585 20.55 15.79 7.56
N PHE A 586 20.43 15.27 6.33
CA PHE A 586 21.18 15.81 5.19
C PHE A 586 20.76 17.24 4.83
N MET A 587 19.48 17.58 4.94
CA MET A 587 18.99 18.95 4.72
C MET A 587 19.48 19.91 5.82
N THR A 588 19.51 19.47 7.08
CA THR A 588 20.02 20.26 8.22
C THR A 588 21.47 20.65 7.99
N ILE A 589 22.32 19.69 7.59
CA ILE A 589 23.74 19.95 7.30
C ILE A 589 23.90 20.69 5.98
N GLY A 590 23.23 20.27 4.92
CA GLY A 590 23.51 20.72 3.55
C GLY A 590 23.02 22.12 3.21
N VAL A 591 21.97 22.60 3.90
CA VAL A 591 21.54 24.00 3.76
C VAL A 591 22.55 24.94 4.43
N ASP A 592 23.08 24.56 5.60
CA ASP A 592 23.96 25.40 6.41
C ASP A 592 25.45 25.19 6.09
N ASN A 593 25.87 24.05 5.58
CA ASN A 593 27.26 23.76 5.19
C ASN A 593 27.31 22.73 4.06
N TRP A 594 27.16 23.23 2.82
CA TRP A 594 27.07 22.41 1.61
C TRP A 594 28.29 21.52 1.39
N HIS A 595 29.50 22.06 1.54
CA HIS A 595 30.73 21.32 1.27
C HIS A 595 30.90 20.15 2.22
N LEU A 596 30.47 20.33 3.47
CA LEU A 596 30.54 19.28 4.46
C LEU A 596 29.60 18.12 4.18
N VAL A 597 28.33 18.39 3.86
CA VAL A 597 27.40 17.31 3.51
C VAL A 597 27.91 16.56 2.28
N MET A 598 28.61 17.23 1.37
CA MET A 598 29.23 16.60 0.20
C MET A 598 30.49 15.80 0.54
N ASP A 599 31.27 16.19 1.55
CA ASP A 599 32.35 15.36 2.11
C ASP A 599 31.79 14.07 2.72
N VAL A 600 30.76 14.20 3.57
CA VAL A 600 30.04 13.05 4.16
C VAL A 600 29.51 12.13 3.06
N THR A 601 28.86 12.71 2.05
CA THR A 601 28.32 11.98 0.88
C THR A 601 29.40 11.18 0.17
N ARG A 602 30.55 11.79 -0.14
CA ARG A 602 31.67 11.13 -0.81
C ARG A 602 32.23 9.98 0.01
N THR A 603 32.44 10.20 1.32
CA THR A 603 32.92 9.17 2.25
C THR A 603 31.94 8.00 2.34
N SER A 604 30.63 8.29 2.46
CA SER A 604 29.59 7.25 2.53
C SER A 604 29.52 6.38 1.28
N PHE A 605 29.50 6.98 0.09
CA PHE A 605 29.49 6.20 -1.16
C PHE A 605 30.77 5.40 -1.38
N ALA A 606 31.94 5.98 -1.06
CA ALA A 606 33.20 5.26 -1.17
C ALA A 606 33.23 4.03 -0.25
N LEU A 607 32.69 4.16 0.97
CA LEU A 607 32.57 3.07 1.92
C LEU A 607 31.57 2.01 1.43
N GLN A 608 30.36 2.38 1.02
CA GLN A 608 29.36 1.44 0.50
C GLN A 608 29.88 0.69 -0.74
N LYS A 609 30.55 1.38 -1.66
CA LYS A 609 31.16 0.76 -2.85
C LYS A 609 32.26 -0.24 -2.48
N TRP A 610 33.08 0.07 -1.49
CA TRP A 610 34.11 -0.87 -1.01
C TRP A 610 33.49 -2.11 -0.34
N LEU A 611 32.45 -1.91 0.47
CA LEU A 611 31.69 -2.97 1.13
C LEU A 611 30.96 -3.87 0.12
N ALA A 612 30.50 -3.35 -1.02
CA ALA A 612 29.85 -4.15 -2.06
C ALA A 612 30.82 -5.11 -2.79
N GLY A 613 32.13 -4.84 -2.78
CA GLY A 613 33.14 -5.58 -3.55
C GLY A 613 33.54 -6.97 -3.03
N GLY A 614 32.87 -7.52 -2.00
CA GLY A 614 33.26 -8.77 -1.32
C GLY A 614 32.63 -10.09 -1.81
N ARG A 615 31.71 -10.10 -2.79
CA ARG A 615 31.09 -11.35 -3.30
C ARG A 615 30.99 -11.46 -4.82
N HIS A 616 31.20 -12.68 -5.34
CA HIS A 616 30.61 -13.15 -6.61
C HIS A 616 29.12 -13.41 -6.41
N GLY A 617 28.26 -12.84 -7.26
CA GLY A 617 26.79 -12.92 -7.17
C GLY A 617 26.08 -11.56 -7.26
N TYR A 618 26.82 -10.46 -7.13
CA TYR A 618 26.38 -9.13 -7.53
C TYR A 618 26.92 -8.86 -8.94
N GLU A 619 26.20 -9.27 -9.97
CA GLU A 619 26.57 -8.89 -11.35
C GLU A 619 26.52 -7.37 -11.47
N ASN A 620 27.66 -6.74 -11.76
CA ASN A 620 27.82 -5.30 -12.03
C ASN A 620 27.46 -4.33 -10.89
N GLY A 621 27.47 -4.75 -9.63
CA GLY A 621 27.36 -3.83 -8.49
C GLY A 621 25.96 -3.27 -8.21
N ILE A 622 24.90 -3.90 -8.71
CA ILE A 622 23.52 -3.51 -8.37
C ILE A 622 23.08 -4.28 -7.12
N VAL A 623 23.19 -3.65 -5.96
CA VAL A 623 22.34 -3.96 -4.79
C VAL A 623 20.95 -3.38 -5.08
N LYS A 624 19.86 -4.02 -4.64
CA LYS A 624 18.43 -3.63 -4.75
C LYS A 624 18.14 -2.39 -5.61
N GLY A 625 17.56 -2.57 -6.80
CA GLY A 625 17.18 -1.44 -7.65
C GLY A 625 16.29 -0.43 -6.94
N LEU A 626 16.42 0.87 -7.26
CA LEU A 626 15.63 1.94 -6.66
C LEU A 626 14.13 1.61 -6.68
N SER A 627 13.55 1.48 -5.48
CA SER A 627 12.11 1.33 -5.26
C SER A 627 11.48 2.52 -4.54
N GLY A 628 10.21 2.79 -4.82
CA GLY A 628 9.35 3.76 -4.14
C GLY A 628 8.22 3.08 -3.40
N GLY A 629 7.83 3.64 -2.23
CA GLY A 629 6.71 3.16 -1.41
C GLY A 629 6.89 1.75 -0.84
N GLU A 630 5.99 1.32 0.05
CA GLU A 630 5.98 -0.05 0.58
C GLU A 630 5.76 -1.07 -0.55
N SER A 631 6.50 -2.16 -0.46
CA SER A 631 6.62 -3.30 -1.41
C SER A 631 5.30 -3.94 -1.86
N VAL A 632 4.15 -3.48 -1.39
CA VAL A 632 2.87 -4.12 -1.66
C VAL A 632 2.41 -3.93 -3.12
N VAL A 633 2.84 -2.87 -3.82
CA VAL A 633 2.63 -2.73 -5.27
C VAL A 633 3.76 -3.38 -6.09
N GLU A 634 4.89 -3.72 -5.47
CA GLU A 634 6.06 -4.32 -6.13
C GLU A 634 6.05 -5.85 -6.17
N ASN A 635 5.16 -6.49 -5.41
CA ASN A 635 5.10 -7.94 -5.30
C ASN A 635 4.24 -8.61 -6.40
N ILE A 636 3.92 -7.88 -7.47
CA ILE A 636 3.30 -8.39 -8.70
C ILE A 636 4.19 -7.97 -9.91
N PRO A 637 5.44 -8.46 -9.99
CA PRO A 637 6.41 -8.00 -10.98
C PRO A 637 6.05 -8.35 -12.44
N ASP A 638 5.35 -9.47 -12.63
CA ASP A 638 5.05 -10.04 -13.95
C ASP A 638 3.54 -10.00 -14.26
N GLY A 639 2.70 -9.88 -13.23
CA GLY A 639 1.26 -9.68 -13.35
C GLY A 639 0.85 -8.24 -13.66
N GLN A 640 -0.46 -8.03 -13.83
CA GLN A 640 -1.04 -6.71 -14.13
C GLN A 640 -1.89 -6.22 -12.96
N VAL A 641 -1.80 -4.93 -12.67
CA VAL A 641 -2.72 -4.23 -11.76
C VAL A 641 -3.45 -3.19 -12.61
N LEU A 642 -4.75 -3.36 -12.78
CA LEU A 642 -5.60 -2.52 -13.60
C LEU A 642 -6.51 -1.66 -12.70
N LEU A 643 -6.39 -0.36 -12.85
CA LEU A 643 -7.25 0.65 -12.25
C LEU A 643 -8.31 1.13 -13.26
N PRO A 644 -9.39 1.80 -12.81
CA PRO A 644 -10.47 2.27 -13.67
C PRO A 644 -10.07 3.04 -14.94
N GLN A 645 -8.93 3.73 -14.91
CA GLN A 645 -8.39 4.51 -16.02
C GLN A 645 -7.50 3.72 -16.99
N ASP A 646 -7.13 2.49 -16.67
CA ASP A 646 -6.14 1.73 -17.42
C ASP A 646 -6.76 1.01 -18.62
N ALA A 647 -5.98 0.90 -19.70
CA ALA A 647 -6.38 0.12 -20.87
C ALA A 647 -6.57 -1.35 -20.48
N GLY A 648 -7.71 -1.93 -20.85
CA GLY A 648 -8.05 -3.32 -20.52
C GLY A 648 -8.84 -3.51 -19.23
N TYR A 649 -9.01 -2.47 -18.40
CA TYR A 649 -9.84 -2.54 -17.19
C TYR A 649 -11.28 -2.98 -17.49
N GLU A 650 -11.95 -2.32 -18.45
CA GLU A 650 -13.34 -2.65 -18.83
C GLU A 650 -13.47 -4.10 -19.34
N ALA A 651 -12.45 -4.61 -20.04
CA ALA A 651 -12.44 -6.00 -20.49
C ALA A 651 -12.29 -6.98 -19.32
N ALA A 652 -11.49 -6.64 -18.30
CA ALA A 652 -11.26 -7.48 -17.13
C ALA A 652 -12.48 -7.56 -16.17
N LEU A 653 -13.43 -6.63 -16.29
CA LEU A 653 -14.69 -6.68 -15.56
C LEU A 653 -15.74 -7.62 -16.18
N ARG A 654 -15.56 -8.04 -17.44
CA ARG A 654 -16.53 -8.88 -18.15
C ARG A 654 -16.75 -10.21 -17.44
N ARG A 655 -18.00 -10.65 -17.40
CA ARG A 655 -18.40 -11.95 -16.84
C ARG A 655 -19.21 -12.72 -17.86
N TRP A 656 -19.43 -14.01 -17.57
CA TRP A 656 -20.32 -14.82 -18.38
C TRP A 656 -21.75 -14.27 -18.37
N SER A 657 -22.23 -13.83 -17.20
CA SER A 657 -23.48 -13.08 -17.05
C SER A 657 -23.21 -11.58 -16.94
N ALA A 658 -23.72 -10.78 -17.89
CA ALA A 658 -23.61 -9.33 -17.82
C ALA A 658 -24.26 -8.73 -16.55
N ALA A 659 -25.29 -9.38 -15.98
CA ALA A 659 -25.92 -8.96 -14.73
C ALA A 659 -24.99 -9.07 -13.50
N CYS A 660 -23.91 -9.83 -13.63
CA CYS A 660 -22.92 -10.08 -12.57
C CYS A 660 -21.69 -9.17 -12.66
N GLU A 661 -21.61 -8.28 -13.64
CA GLU A 661 -20.50 -7.33 -13.76
C GLU A 661 -20.60 -6.27 -12.65
N ARG A 662 -19.46 -5.92 -12.04
CA ARG A 662 -19.34 -4.88 -11.00
C ARG A 662 -18.07 -4.08 -11.25
N ARG A 663 -18.08 -2.78 -10.93
CA ARG A 663 -16.90 -1.92 -11.10
C ARG A 663 -15.94 -2.10 -9.94
N ALA A 664 -14.96 -2.98 -10.11
CA ALA A 664 -13.89 -3.19 -9.13
C ALA A 664 -13.04 -1.92 -8.95
N ALA A 665 -12.69 -1.56 -7.72
CA ALA A 665 -11.69 -0.55 -7.43
C ALA A 665 -10.31 -0.90 -8.02
N VAL A 666 -9.98 -2.19 -8.10
CA VAL A 666 -8.76 -2.70 -8.71
C VAL A 666 -8.95 -4.14 -9.21
N VAL A 667 -8.40 -4.43 -10.39
CA VAL A 667 -8.26 -5.82 -10.87
C VAL A 667 -6.78 -6.20 -10.86
N VAL A 668 -6.46 -7.32 -10.24
CA VAL A 668 -5.12 -7.89 -10.20
C VAL A 668 -5.11 -9.16 -11.05
N LYS A 669 -4.24 -9.21 -12.07
CA LYS A 669 -4.05 -10.37 -12.96
C LYS A 669 -2.70 -11.04 -12.70
N PRO A 670 -2.60 -11.88 -11.65
CA PRO A 670 -1.34 -12.53 -11.29
C PRO A 670 -0.95 -13.61 -12.30
N THR A 671 0.34 -13.88 -12.37
CA THR A 671 0.97 -14.91 -13.21
C THR A 671 1.46 -16.11 -12.37
N CYS A 672 1.59 -15.95 -11.05
CA CYS A 672 2.00 -17.01 -10.13
C CYS A 672 1.40 -16.84 -8.72
N ALA A 673 1.55 -17.87 -7.87
CA ALA A 673 1.00 -17.88 -6.51
C ALA A 673 1.61 -16.81 -5.58
N MET A 674 2.85 -16.40 -5.80
CA MET A 674 3.47 -15.31 -5.04
C MET A 674 2.74 -13.97 -5.24
N GLU A 675 2.29 -13.70 -6.46
CA GLU A 675 1.54 -12.48 -6.78
C GLU A 675 0.12 -12.53 -6.23
N VAL A 676 -0.50 -13.71 -6.22
CA VAL A 676 -1.78 -13.95 -5.52
C VAL A 676 -1.63 -13.68 -4.02
N SER A 677 -0.57 -14.20 -3.39
CA SER A 677 -0.24 -13.97 -1.97
C SER A 677 -0.10 -12.48 -1.66
N ALA A 678 0.60 -11.74 -2.53
CA ALA A 678 0.75 -10.30 -2.40
C ALA A 678 -0.59 -9.56 -2.48
N ALA A 679 -1.44 -9.91 -3.45
CA ALA A 679 -2.76 -9.31 -3.63
C ALA A 679 -3.67 -9.56 -2.42
N ILE A 680 -3.68 -10.78 -1.87
CA ILE A 680 -4.45 -11.12 -0.67
C ILE A 680 -3.94 -10.33 0.54
N LYS A 681 -2.63 -10.34 0.79
CA LYS A 681 -2.03 -9.59 1.91
C LYS A 681 -2.36 -8.10 1.82
N PHE A 682 -2.33 -7.52 0.62
CA PHE A 682 -2.77 -6.14 0.41
C PHE A 682 -4.24 -5.95 0.78
N ALA A 683 -5.13 -6.79 0.24
CA ALA A 683 -6.55 -6.68 0.48
C ALA A 683 -6.91 -6.83 1.98
N VAL A 684 -6.26 -7.75 2.68
CA VAL A 684 -6.42 -7.93 4.13
C VAL A 684 -5.90 -6.73 4.90
N ALA A 685 -4.66 -6.28 4.63
CA ALA A 685 -4.05 -5.14 5.31
C ALA A 685 -4.84 -3.83 5.08
N THR A 686 -5.47 -3.68 3.92
CA THR A 686 -6.26 -2.49 3.55
C THR A 686 -7.76 -2.64 3.79
N LYS A 687 -8.20 -3.82 4.25
CA LYS A 687 -9.62 -4.17 4.45
C LYS A 687 -10.48 -3.94 3.19
N ILE A 688 -9.90 -4.12 2.01
CA ILE A 688 -10.64 -4.02 0.75
C ILE A 688 -11.32 -5.37 0.49
N PRO A 689 -12.64 -5.41 0.23
CA PRO A 689 -13.33 -6.66 -0.12
C PRO A 689 -12.75 -7.26 -1.38
N LEU A 690 -12.19 -8.47 -1.28
CA LEU A 690 -11.62 -9.19 -2.41
C LEU A 690 -12.56 -10.27 -2.93
N THR A 691 -12.43 -10.59 -4.21
CA THR A 691 -12.95 -11.84 -4.78
C THR A 691 -11.97 -12.41 -5.81
N VAL A 692 -12.20 -13.65 -6.20
CA VAL A 692 -11.42 -14.37 -7.20
C VAL A 692 -12.26 -14.60 -8.45
N CYS A 693 -11.68 -14.34 -9.61
CA CYS A 693 -12.23 -14.72 -10.90
C CYS A 693 -11.33 -15.79 -11.53
N GLY A 694 -11.84 -17.02 -11.64
CA GLY A 694 -11.30 -18.05 -12.53
C GLY A 694 -11.77 -17.81 -13.96
N GLY A 695 -12.81 -18.54 -14.39
CA GLY A 695 -13.44 -18.36 -15.71
C GLY A 695 -14.69 -17.45 -15.74
N GLY A 696 -15.02 -16.75 -14.65
CA GLY A 696 -16.11 -15.76 -14.64
C GLY A 696 -17.53 -16.29 -14.86
N HIS A 697 -17.77 -17.60 -14.68
CA HIS A 697 -19.03 -18.30 -14.98
C HIS A 697 -20.16 -18.16 -13.93
N SER A 698 -19.90 -17.45 -12.83
CA SER A 698 -20.91 -17.26 -11.77
C SER A 698 -22.08 -16.42 -12.25
N SER A 699 -23.30 -16.93 -12.08
CA SER A 699 -24.55 -16.18 -12.27
C SER A 699 -25.07 -15.49 -11.01
N SER A 700 -24.30 -15.53 -9.91
CA SER A 700 -24.61 -14.90 -8.62
C SER A 700 -23.68 -13.74 -8.26
N GLY A 701 -22.81 -13.31 -9.19
CA GLY A 701 -21.90 -12.18 -8.99
C GLY A 701 -20.69 -12.50 -8.11
N THR A 702 -20.46 -13.76 -7.77
CA THR A 702 -19.45 -14.15 -6.77
C THR A 702 -18.02 -13.99 -7.26
N SER A 703 -17.82 -13.90 -8.59
CA SER A 703 -16.53 -13.57 -9.22
C SER A 703 -16.34 -12.07 -9.45
N SER A 704 -17.22 -11.21 -8.90
CA SER A 704 -17.19 -9.76 -9.03
C SER A 704 -17.22 -9.04 -7.68
N SER A 705 -16.59 -7.86 -7.62
CA SER A 705 -16.50 -7.05 -6.41
C SER A 705 -16.38 -5.58 -6.79
N ASP A 706 -16.89 -4.68 -5.94
CA ASP A 706 -16.58 -3.25 -6.02
C ASP A 706 -15.21 -2.92 -5.40
N GLY A 707 -14.63 -3.87 -4.67
CA GLY A 707 -13.27 -3.79 -4.11
C GLY A 707 -12.21 -4.35 -5.07
N MET A 708 -11.53 -5.42 -4.67
CA MET A 708 -10.50 -6.08 -5.46
C MET A 708 -11.05 -7.32 -6.18
N VAL A 709 -10.65 -7.51 -7.44
CA VAL A 709 -10.79 -8.78 -8.16
C VAL A 709 -9.41 -9.35 -8.44
N ILE A 710 -9.15 -10.58 -7.98
CA ILE A 710 -7.98 -11.38 -8.37
C ILE A 710 -8.41 -12.23 -9.58
N ASP A 711 -8.02 -11.83 -10.78
CA ASP A 711 -8.34 -12.49 -12.05
C ASP A 711 -7.21 -13.44 -12.47
N LEU A 712 -7.45 -14.74 -12.34
CA LEU A 712 -6.45 -15.78 -12.59
C LEU A 712 -6.20 -16.05 -14.08
N SER A 713 -6.80 -15.30 -15.01
CA SER A 713 -6.71 -15.57 -16.46
C SER A 713 -5.30 -15.54 -17.06
N ASN A 714 -4.27 -15.10 -16.34
CA ASN A 714 -2.86 -15.24 -16.77
C ASN A 714 -2.22 -16.56 -16.29
N MET A 715 -2.93 -17.39 -15.53
CA MET A 715 -2.47 -18.68 -14.98
C MET A 715 -3.17 -19.85 -15.69
N ARG A 716 -2.92 -19.98 -17.01
CA ARG A 716 -3.61 -20.94 -17.90
C ARG A 716 -2.71 -22.06 -18.47
N ASN A 717 -1.57 -22.32 -17.84
CA ASN A 717 -0.65 -23.37 -18.28
C ASN A 717 -1.22 -24.76 -18.01
N VAL A 718 -1.00 -25.70 -18.93
CA VAL A 718 -1.40 -27.12 -18.80
C VAL A 718 -0.20 -28.01 -19.12
N ASP A 719 0.14 -28.90 -18.19
CA ASP A 719 1.20 -29.89 -18.32
C ASP A 719 0.62 -31.31 -18.19
N VAL A 720 0.79 -32.13 -19.23
CA VAL A 720 0.23 -33.49 -19.30
C VAL A 720 1.35 -34.49 -19.05
N ASN A 721 1.14 -35.44 -18.13
CA ASN A 721 2.06 -36.53 -17.87
C ASN A 721 1.42 -37.89 -18.21
N PRO A 722 1.56 -38.38 -19.46
CA PRO A 722 1.00 -39.66 -19.87
C PRO A 722 1.57 -40.86 -19.13
N ALA A 723 2.82 -40.78 -18.66
CA ALA A 723 3.47 -41.87 -17.94
C ALA A 723 2.88 -42.05 -16.52
N LYS A 724 2.52 -40.93 -15.87
CA LYS A 724 1.88 -40.93 -14.54
C LYS A 724 0.36 -40.96 -14.60
N MET A 725 -0.23 -40.89 -15.80
CA MET A 725 -1.68 -40.76 -16.00
C MET A 725 -2.26 -39.59 -15.17
N SER A 726 -1.62 -38.43 -15.28
CA SER A 726 -2.06 -37.20 -14.60
C SER A 726 -1.90 -35.97 -15.50
N VAL A 727 -2.60 -34.91 -15.15
CA VAL A 727 -2.47 -33.59 -15.76
C VAL A 727 -2.45 -32.52 -14.68
N THR A 728 -1.54 -31.56 -14.81
CA THR A 728 -1.45 -30.38 -13.96
C THR A 728 -1.86 -29.16 -14.76
N PHE A 729 -2.70 -28.31 -14.19
CA PHE A 729 -3.19 -27.11 -14.88
C PHE A 729 -3.41 -25.94 -13.92
N GLY A 730 -3.23 -24.72 -14.41
CA GLY A 730 -3.38 -23.51 -13.63
C GLY A 730 -4.84 -23.24 -13.23
N GLY A 731 -5.03 -22.53 -12.12
CA GLY A 731 -6.37 -22.23 -11.57
C GLY A 731 -7.23 -21.31 -12.45
N GLY A 732 -6.60 -20.61 -13.39
CA GLY A 732 -7.26 -19.77 -14.38
C GLY A 732 -7.63 -20.44 -15.69
N CYS A 733 -7.26 -21.72 -15.89
CA CYS A 733 -7.63 -22.45 -17.09
C CYS A 733 -9.17 -22.50 -17.28
N LEU A 734 -9.58 -22.58 -18.54
CA LEU A 734 -10.90 -23.08 -18.92
C LEU A 734 -10.78 -24.56 -19.29
N TRP A 735 -11.92 -25.27 -19.32
CA TRP A 735 -11.92 -26.68 -19.72
C TRP A 735 -11.40 -26.92 -21.13
N GLU A 736 -11.59 -25.97 -22.06
CA GLU A 736 -11.02 -26.03 -23.41
C GLU A 736 -9.49 -26.17 -23.41
N ASP A 737 -8.79 -25.48 -22.49
CA ASP A 737 -7.33 -25.55 -22.39
C ASP A 737 -6.89 -26.98 -22.02
N VAL A 738 -7.62 -27.59 -21.07
CA VAL A 738 -7.33 -28.93 -20.53
C VAL A 738 -7.69 -30.01 -21.54
N ASP A 739 -8.89 -29.94 -22.12
CA ASP A 739 -9.39 -30.91 -23.09
C ASP A 739 -8.50 -30.95 -24.34
N THR A 740 -8.16 -29.78 -24.89
CA THR A 740 -7.26 -29.66 -26.05
C THR A 740 -5.87 -30.22 -25.76
N ALA A 741 -5.35 -29.99 -24.54
CA ALA A 741 -4.04 -30.49 -24.18
C ALA A 741 -4.02 -32.03 -24.08
N LEU A 742 -5.06 -32.62 -23.51
CA LEU A 742 -5.18 -34.07 -23.28
C LEU A 742 -5.51 -34.86 -24.55
N GLU A 743 -6.31 -34.28 -25.46
CA GLU A 743 -6.70 -34.93 -26.71
C GLU A 743 -5.48 -35.38 -27.54
N ARG A 744 -4.40 -34.58 -27.54
CA ARG A 744 -3.13 -34.89 -28.23
C ARG A 744 -2.48 -36.20 -27.79
N TYR A 745 -2.83 -36.67 -26.59
CA TYR A 745 -2.31 -37.91 -26.01
C TYR A 745 -3.35 -39.05 -25.99
N GLY A 746 -4.55 -38.83 -26.55
CA GLY A 746 -5.67 -39.77 -26.44
C GLY A 746 -6.13 -39.95 -24.99
N LEU A 747 -6.08 -38.86 -24.21
CA LEU A 747 -6.46 -38.84 -22.80
C LEU A 747 -7.63 -37.86 -22.57
N ALA A 748 -8.33 -38.03 -21.46
CA ALA A 748 -9.31 -37.07 -20.94
C ALA A 748 -9.36 -37.13 -19.40
N THR A 749 -9.92 -36.09 -18.78
CA THR A 749 -10.24 -36.06 -17.34
C THR A 749 -11.72 -35.72 -17.17
N VAL A 750 -12.26 -35.98 -15.98
CA VAL A 750 -13.59 -35.44 -15.62
C VAL A 750 -13.48 -33.91 -15.52
N GLY A 751 -14.42 -33.21 -16.17
CA GLY A 751 -14.55 -31.76 -16.17
C GLY A 751 -16.02 -31.34 -16.34
N GLY A 752 -16.28 -30.10 -16.74
CA GLY A 752 -17.63 -29.60 -17.02
C GLY A 752 -18.17 -29.99 -18.41
N VAL A 753 -19.41 -29.61 -18.71
CA VAL A 753 -20.12 -29.86 -20.00
C VAL A 753 -20.10 -28.67 -20.97
N VAL A 754 -19.43 -27.58 -20.59
CA VAL A 754 -19.20 -26.38 -21.41
C VAL A 754 -17.71 -26.03 -21.33
N ASN A 755 -17.02 -26.01 -22.48
CA ASN A 755 -15.56 -25.94 -22.49
C ASN A 755 -15.00 -24.57 -22.02
N HIS A 756 -15.74 -23.48 -22.16
CA HIS A 756 -15.31 -22.16 -21.71
C HIS A 756 -15.61 -21.89 -20.22
N THR A 757 -16.03 -22.90 -19.46
CA THR A 757 -16.19 -22.82 -18.01
C THR A 757 -14.84 -22.89 -17.31
N GLY A 758 -14.63 -22.06 -16.29
CA GLY A 758 -13.38 -22.03 -15.53
C GLY A 758 -13.18 -23.25 -14.65
N VAL A 759 -11.98 -23.84 -14.69
CA VAL A 759 -11.64 -25.06 -13.93
C VAL A 759 -11.73 -24.83 -12.43
N GLY A 760 -11.22 -23.70 -11.93
CA GLY A 760 -11.11 -23.44 -10.50
C GLY A 760 -12.46 -23.38 -9.80
N GLY A 761 -13.41 -22.59 -10.34
CA GLY A 761 -14.76 -22.49 -9.77
C GLY A 761 -15.49 -23.84 -9.78
N LEU A 762 -15.41 -24.57 -10.89
CA LEU A 762 -16.10 -25.86 -11.04
C LEU A 762 -15.55 -26.91 -10.07
N ILE A 763 -14.23 -27.06 -9.98
CA ILE A 763 -13.57 -28.04 -9.10
C ILE A 763 -13.86 -27.72 -7.63
N LEU A 764 -13.70 -26.46 -7.20
CA LEU A 764 -13.82 -26.11 -5.78
C LEU A 764 -15.25 -26.30 -5.24
N GLY A 765 -16.26 -26.40 -6.13
CA GLY A 765 -17.64 -26.75 -5.82
C GLY A 765 -18.04 -28.21 -6.05
N GLY A 766 -17.12 -29.07 -6.51
CA GLY A 766 -17.39 -30.47 -6.84
C GLY A 766 -17.16 -30.78 -8.32
N GLY A 767 -18.10 -30.36 -9.17
CA GLY A 767 -17.97 -30.45 -10.61
C GLY A 767 -18.32 -31.82 -11.21
N HIS A 768 -19.19 -31.83 -12.21
CA HIS A 768 -19.57 -33.02 -12.98
C HIS A 768 -19.63 -32.73 -14.48
N GLY A 769 -19.59 -33.80 -15.28
CA GLY A 769 -19.75 -33.73 -16.73
C GLY A 769 -19.75 -35.10 -17.40
N TYR A 770 -19.40 -35.16 -18.68
CA TYR A 770 -19.62 -36.35 -19.53
C TYR A 770 -18.89 -37.63 -19.10
N LEU A 771 -17.81 -37.51 -18.32
CA LEU A 771 -17.03 -38.65 -17.81
C LEU A 771 -17.37 -39.02 -16.35
N THR A 772 -18.25 -38.25 -15.69
CA THR A 772 -18.68 -38.53 -14.32
C THR A 772 -19.26 -39.94 -14.12
N PRO A 773 -20.05 -40.51 -15.04
CA PRO A 773 -20.61 -41.85 -14.88
C PRO A 773 -19.59 -42.97 -14.80
N LEU A 774 -18.38 -42.74 -15.33
CA LEU A 774 -17.28 -43.71 -15.32
C LEU A 774 -16.32 -43.49 -14.16
N HIS A 775 -16.08 -42.22 -13.81
CA HIS A 775 -14.94 -41.83 -12.98
C HIS A 775 -15.30 -41.01 -11.73
N GLY A 776 -16.59 -40.74 -11.47
CA GLY A 776 -17.02 -39.92 -10.35
C GLY A 776 -16.89 -38.41 -10.64
N LEU A 777 -16.97 -37.58 -9.61
CA LEU A 777 -16.90 -36.12 -9.75
C LEU A 777 -15.49 -35.65 -10.12
N THR A 778 -15.37 -34.39 -10.51
CA THR A 778 -14.06 -33.77 -10.77
C THR A 778 -13.18 -33.82 -9.51
N ILE A 779 -13.76 -33.52 -8.34
CA ILE A 779 -13.08 -33.62 -7.04
C ILE A 779 -12.67 -35.05 -6.63
N ASP A 780 -13.32 -36.08 -7.16
CA ASP A 780 -12.97 -37.49 -6.88
C ASP A 780 -11.69 -37.91 -7.62
N ASN A 781 -11.34 -37.15 -8.66
CA ASN A 781 -10.17 -37.36 -9.50
C ASN A 781 -9.03 -36.39 -9.20
N LEU A 782 -9.24 -35.44 -8.28
CA LEU A 782 -8.23 -34.49 -7.83
C LEU A 782 -7.16 -35.22 -6.99
N ILE A 783 -5.90 -35.01 -7.34
CA ILE A 783 -4.74 -35.61 -6.66
C ILE A 783 -4.09 -34.58 -5.73
N TRP A 784 -3.99 -33.33 -6.18
CA TRP A 784 -3.25 -32.26 -5.52
C TRP A 784 -3.73 -30.88 -5.97
N ALA A 785 -3.54 -29.86 -5.13
CA ALA A 785 -3.64 -28.46 -5.54
C ALA A 785 -2.58 -27.57 -4.85
N GLU A 786 -2.20 -26.49 -5.51
CA GLU A 786 -1.52 -25.34 -4.89
C GLU A 786 -2.56 -24.27 -4.59
N VAL A 787 -2.54 -23.77 -3.36
CA VAL A 787 -3.52 -22.81 -2.86
C VAL A 787 -2.85 -21.68 -2.09
N VAL A 788 -3.48 -20.51 -2.09
CA VAL A 788 -3.06 -19.35 -1.31
C VAL A 788 -4.16 -19.01 -0.29
N LEU A 789 -3.77 -18.97 0.98
CA LEU A 789 -4.67 -18.75 2.12
C LEU A 789 -4.89 -17.27 2.42
N ALA A 790 -5.78 -16.98 3.37
CA ALA A 790 -6.20 -15.63 3.74
C ALA A 790 -5.05 -14.78 4.34
N ASP A 791 -4.09 -15.40 5.00
CA ASP A 791 -2.85 -14.76 5.48
C ASP A 791 -1.79 -14.60 4.37
N GLY A 792 -2.09 -15.08 3.16
CA GLY A 792 -1.21 -15.16 2.01
C GLY A 792 -0.20 -16.30 2.07
N THR A 793 -0.35 -17.28 2.96
CA THR A 793 0.47 -18.50 2.94
C THR A 793 0.17 -19.31 1.68
N ILE A 794 1.23 -19.70 0.95
CA ILE A 794 1.12 -20.62 -0.18
C ILE A 794 1.28 -22.04 0.37
N ALA A 795 0.27 -22.89 0.12
CA ALA A 795 0.23 -24.24 0.62
C ALA A 795 -0.04 -25.23 -0.51
N GLU A 796 0.53 -26.41 -0.37
CA GLU A 796 0.17 -27.58 -1.16
C GLU A 796 -0.82 -28.42 -0.37
N VAL A 797 -1.85 -28.92 -1.05
CA VAL A 797 -2.89 -29.75 -0.46
C VAL A 797 -3.05 -31.05 -1.23
N SER A 798 -3.06 -32.17 -0.51
CA SER A 798 -3.25 -33.54 -1.02
C SER A 798 -3.69 -34.45 0.12
N GLU A 799 -3.85 -35.75 -0.14
CA GLU A 799 -4.11 -36.74 0.93
C GLU A 799 -2.94 -36.85 1.92
N GLU A 800 -1.72 -36.48 1.50
CA GLU A 800 -0.49 -36.62 2.29
C GLU A 800 -0.06 -35.31 2.97
N LYS A 801 -0.48 -34.16 2.42
CA LYS A 801 -0.07 -32.82 2.87
C LYS A 801 -1.29 -31.91 3.04
N ASN A 802 -1.48 -31.36 4.24
CA ASN A 802 -2.66 -30.59 4.62
C ASN A 802 -4.00 -31.30 4.26
N PRO A 803 -4.20 -32.56 4.69
CA PRO A 803 -5.32 -33.39 4.24
C PRO A 803 -6.69 -32.89 4.68
N ASP A 804 -6.75 -32.14 5.77
CA ASP A 804 -7.95 -31.46 6.25
C ASP A 804 -8.37 -30.31 5.33
N LEU A 805 -7.42 -29.49 4.88
CA LEU A 805 -7.68 -28.47 3.86
C LEU A 805 -7.98 -29.10 2.49
N PHE A 806 -7.29 -30.18 2.12
CA PHE A 806 -7.59 -30.94 0.89
C PHE A 806 -9.01 -31.52 0.89
N TRP A 807 -9.50 -31.96 2.06
CA TRP A 807 -10.89 -32.36 2.25
C TRP A 807 -11.85 -31.18 2.05
N ALA A 808 -11.53 -30.01 2.61
CA ALA A 808 -12.37 -28.82 2.53
C ALA A 808 -12.50 -28.26 1.10
N ILE A 809 -11.39 -28.19 0.35
CA ILE A 809 -11.41 -27.61 -0.99
C ILE A 809 -12.17 -28.47 -2.01
N ARG A 810 -12.37 -29.76 -1.73
CA ARG A 810 -13.20 -30.68 -2.53
C ARG A 810 -14.68 -30.49 -2.20
N GLY A 811 -15.21 -29.31 -2.53
CA GLY A 811 -16.64 -28.97 -2.42
C GLY A 811 -16.94 -27.64 -1.74
N ALA A 812 -16.00 -27.05 -0.98
CA ALA A 812 -16.20 -25.75 -0.32
C ALA A 812 -15.02 -24.78 -0.54
N GLY A 813 -14.16 -25.05 -1.53
CA GLY A 813 -12.81 -24.45 -1.60
C GLY A 813 -12.75 -22.95 -1.78
N ALA A 814 -13.71 -22.34 -2.47
CA ALA A 814 -13.79 -20.88 -2.62
C ALA A 814 -14.03 -20.12 -1.30
N ASN A 815 -14.35 -20.84 -0.21
CA ASN A 815 -14.44 -20.28 1.13
C ASN A 815 -13.13 -20.32 1.92
N PHE A 816 -12.04 -20.90 1.39
CA PHE A 816 -10.80 -21.09 2.17
C PHE A 816 -9.58 -20.49 1.50
N CYS A 817 -9.56 -20.44 0.17
CA CYS A 817 -8.32 -20.14 -0.54
C CYS A 817 -8.55 -19.70 -1.99
N VAL A 818 -7.48 -19.17 -2.57
CA VAL A 818 -7.31 -19.03 -4.02
C VAL A 818 -6.50 -20.21 -4.54
N ALA A 819 -7.09 -21.08 -5.35
CA ALA A 819 -6.37 -22.21 -5.95
C ALA A 819 -5.63 -21.76 -7.21
N THR A 820 -4.31 -21.91 -7.23
CA THR A 820 -3.42 -21.43 -8.31
C THR A 820 -3.04 -22.53 -9.29
N ALA A 821 -3.08 -23.79 -8.86
CA ALA A 821 -2.89 -24.95 -9.72
C ALA A 821 -3.62 -26.18 -9.17
N PHE A 822 -4.00 -27.09 -10.05
CA PHE A 822 -4.60 -28.39 -9.74
C PHE A 822 -3.85 -29.49 -10.46
N MET A 823 -3.88 -30.71 -9.90
CA MET A 823 -3.48 -31.92 -10.60
C MET A 823 -4.58 -32.98 -10.49
N SER A 824 -5.00 -33.52 -11.63
CA SER A 824 -6.06 -34.53 -11.74
C SER A 824 -5.58 -35.81 -12.40
N ARG A 825 -6.24 -36.92 -12.08
CA ARG A 825 -6.11 -38.20 -12.80
C ARG A 825 -6.66 -38.04 -14.21
N VAL A 826 -6.05 -38.74 -15.17
CA VAL A 826 -6.53 -38.80 -16.55
C VAL A 826 -6.77 -40.24 -16.96
N PHE A 827 -7.57 -40.41 -18.00
CA PHE A 827 -8.05 -41.70 -18.49
C PHE A 827 -7.81 -41.80 -19.98
N LYS A 828 -7.54 -43.01 -20.47
CA LYS A 828 -7.47 -43.26 -21.91
C LYS A 828 -8.84 -43.01 -22.51
N GLN A 829 -8.89 -42.16 -23.52
CA GLN A 829 -10.13 -41.72 -24.12
C GLN A 829 -10.01 -41.74 -25.64
N GLY A 830 -10.91 -42.51 -26.26
CA GLY A 830 -11.08 -42.54 -27.71
C GLY A 830 -12.16 -41.57 -28.16
N LYS A 831 -12.58 -41.69 -29.43
CA LYS A 831 -13.78 -41.01 -29.90
C LYS A 831 -15.03 -41.54 -29.18
N VAL A 832 -16.01 -40.66 -29.02
CA VAL A 832 -17.31 -40.91 -28.40
C VAL A 832 -18.41 -40.64 -29.40
N TRP A 833 -19.51 -41.37 -29.32
CA TRP A 833 -20.69 -41.07 -30.12
C TRP A 833 -21.57 -40.07 -29.39
N SER A 834 -21.75 -38.89 -29.97
CA SER A 834 -22.59 -37.82 -29.42
C SER A 834 -23.01 -36.83 -30.50
N GLY A 835 -23.78 -35.81 -30.13
CA GLY A 835 -24.29 -34.75 -30.97
C GLY A 835 -25.70 -34.36 -30.58
N THR A 836 -26.21 -33.29 -31.19
CA THR A 836 -27.54 -32.77 -30.87
C THR A 836 -28.60 -33.40 -31.77
N LEU A 837 -29.61 -34.00 -31.15
CA LEU A 837 -30.89 -34.36 -31.76
C LEU A 837 -31.90 -33.25 -31.44
N THR A 838 -32.67 -32.83 -32.43
CA THR A 838 -33.70 -31.79 -32.27
C THR A 838 -35.07 -32.35 -32.61
N TYR A 839 -36.03 -32.16 -31.73
CA TYR A 839 -37.41 -32.63 -31.84
C TYR A 839 -38.38 -31.46 -31.73
N SER A 840 -39.57 -31.63 -32.30
CA SER A 840 -40.68 -30.71 -32.05
C SER A 840 -41.16 -30.83 -30.60
N SER A 841 -41.72 -29.74 -30.05
CA SER A 841 -42.15 -29.68 -28.65
C SER A 841 -43.19 -30.75 -28.27
N ASP A 842 -44.02 -31.23 -29.21
CA ASP A 842 -45.02 -32.29 -28.98
C ASP A 842 -44.40 -33.66 -28.62
N LYS A 843 -43.09 -33.84 -28.84
CA LYS A 843 -42.36 -35.08 -28.51
C LYS A 843 -41.91 -35.18 -27.07
N LEU A 844 -42.09 -34.14 -26.24
CA LEU A 844 -41.58 -34.12 -24.86
C LEU A 844 -42.02 -35.34 -24.04
N SER A 845 -43.30 -35.72 -24.09
CA SER A 845 -43.81 -36.88 -23.35
C SER A 845 -43.17 -38.20 -23.78
N GLU A 846 -42.93 -38.38 -25.08
CA GLU A 846 -42.31 -39.57 -25.64
C GLU A 846 -40.83 -39.65 -25.20
N LEU A 847 -40.12 -38.52 -25.24
CA LEU A 847 -38.72 -38.40 -24.80
C LEU A 847 -38.56 -38.61 -23.29
N VAL A 848 -39.51 -38.14 -22.47
CA VAL A 848 -39.55 -38.47 -21.03
C VAL A 848 -39.73 -39.98 -20.82
N GLY A 849 -40.58 -40.62 -21.62
CA GLY A 849 -40.71 -42.08 -21.61
C GLY A 849 -39.40 -42.80 -21.94
N VAL A 850 -38.64 -42.29 -22.92
CA VAL A 850 -37.30 -42.80 -23.26
C VAL A 850 -36.31 -42.60 -22.10
N ALA A 851 -36.28 -41.41 -21.50
CA ALA A 851 -35.44 -41.09 -20.34
C ALA A 851 -35.71 -42.03 -19.15
N ASN A 852 -36.97 -42.27 -18.82
CA ASN A 852 -37.37 -43.20 -17.76
C ASN A 852 -36.89 -44.63 -18.03
N GLN A 853 -36.94 -45.09 -19.28
CA GLN A 853 -36.45 -46.42 -19.64
C GLN A 853 -34.92 -46.52 -19.65
N LEU A 854 -34.22 -45.42 -19.94
CA LEU A 854 -32.76 -45.38 -19.91
C LEU A 854 -32.21 -45.43 -18.48
N HIS A 855 -32.89 -44.82 -17.51
CA HIS A 855 -32.51 -44.89 -16.09
C HIS A 855 -32.39 -46.34 -15.60
N ASP A 856 -33.35 -47.20 -15.96
CA ASP A 856 -33.36 -48.61 -15.58
C ASP A 856 -32.41 -49.49 -16.42
N ARG A 857 -31.85 -48.94 -17.52
CA ARG A 857 -31.00 -49.71 -18.44
C ARG A 857 -29.56 -49.74 -17.92
N HIS A 858 -29.11 -50.94 -17.55
CA HIS A 858 -27.72 -51.13 -17.13
C HIS A 858 -26.74 -50.78 -18.25
N ASN A 859 -25.74 -49.95 -17.94
CA ASN A 859 -24.64 -49.63 -18.84
C ASN A 859 -23.29 -49.54 -18.10
N PRO A 860 -22.43 -50.56 -18.21
CA PRO A 860 -21.12 -50.56 -17.56
C PRO A 860 -20.11 -49.61 -18.21
N HIS A 861 -20.38 -49.14 -19.44
CA HIS A 861 -19.53 -48.19 -20.17
C HIS A 861 -19.84 -46.73 -19.86
N GLY A 862 -20.88 -46.45 -19.07
CA GLY A 862 -21.32 -45.08 -18.77
C GLY A 862 -22.04 -44.42 -19.94
N HIS A 863 -23.10 -43.68 -19.62
CA HIS A 863 -23.84 -42.85 -20.59
C HIS A 863 -24.21 -41.52 -19.96
N CYS A 864 -24.53 -40.55 -20.80
CA CYS A 864 -25.21 -39.32 -20.39
C CYS A 864 -26.29 -39.00 -21.43
N LEU A 865 -27.42 -38.48 -20.99
CA LEU A 865 -28.45 -37.90 -21.82
C LEU A 865 -28.84 -36.55 -21.23
N ALA A 866 -28.54 -35.46 -21.93
CA ALA A 866 -29.08 -34.15 -21.59
C ALA A 866 -30.33 -33.88 -22.43
N LEU A 867 -31.46 -33.59 -21.79
CA LEU A 867 -32.68 -33.11 -22.45
C LEU A 867 -32.82 -31.60 -22.22
N GLY A 868 -32.91 -30.82 -23.30
CA GLY A 868 -33.08 -29.37 -23.24
C GLY A 868 -34.44 -28.94 -23.78
N ILE A 869 -35.23 -28.25 -22.97
CA ILE A 869 -36.51 -27.62 -23.33
C ILE A 869 -36.21 -26.14 -23.62
N GLY A 870 -36.39 -25.70 -24.87
CA GLY A 870 -35.96 -24.36 -25.29
C GLY A 870 -36.42 -23.97 -26.68
N TYR A 871 -35.58 -23.21 -27.39
CA TYR A 871 -35.89 -22.65 -28.70
C TYR A 871 -34.95 -23.15 -29.80
N GLY A 872 -35.49 -23.24 -31.01
CA GLY A 872 -34.71 -23.50 -32.22
C GLY A 872 -33.83 -22.31 -32.62
N PRO A 873 -32.96 -22.49 -33.63
CA PRO A 873 -32.07 -21.42 -34.10
C PRO A 873 -32.77 -20.16 -34.62
N ASP A 874 -34.07 -20.24 -34.93
CA ASP A 874 -34.90 -19.11 -35.36
C ASP A 874 -35.36 -18.21 -34.20
N GLY A 875 -35.15 -18.65 -32.96
CA GLY A 875 -35.53 -17.94 -31.74
C GLY A 875 -37.03 -17.90 -31.45
N VAL A 876 -37.85 -18.67 -32.20
CA VAL A 876 -39.32 -18.65 -32.08
C VAL A 876 -39.89 -20.06 -31.95
N THR A 877 -39.30 -21.04 -32.64
CA THR A 877 -39.82 -22.42 -32.61
C THR A 877 -39.47 -23.09 -31.29
N HIS A 878 -40.48 -23.51 -30.52
CA HIS A 878 -40.28 -24.35 -29.34
C HIS A 878 -39.79 -25.73 -29.74
N ILE A 879 -38.68 -26.18 -29.15
CA ILE A 879 -38.07 -27.48 -29.45
C ILE A 879 -37.70 -28.23 -28.17
N ILE A 880 -37.52 -29.54 -28.32
CA ILE A 880 -36.78 -30.36 -27.37
C ILE A 880 -35.46 -30.77 -28.03
N SER A 881 -34.35 -30.51 -27.34
CA SER A 881 -33.03 -31.01 -27.73
C SER A 881 -32.66 -32.22 -26.88
N ALA A 882 -31.97 -33.19 -27.47
CA ALA A 882 -31.39 -34.32 -26.76
C ALA A 882 -29.92 -34.46 -27.16
N ILE A 883 -29.04 -34.57 -26.17
CA ILE A 883 -27.61 -34.80 -26.37
C ILE A 883 -27.27 -36.15 -25.71
N PRO A 884 -27.35 -37.26 -26.46
CA PRO A 884 -26.88 -38.55 -26.00
C PRO A 884 -25.35 -38.61 -26.00
N CYS A 885 -24.80 -39.34 -25.05
CA CYS A 885 -23.38 -39.68 -24.95
C CYS A 885 -23.24 -41.14 -24.56
N PHE A 886 -22.41 -41.86 -25.31
CA PHE A 886 -22.01 -43.23 -24.99
C PHE A 886 -20.51 -43.41 -25.23
N GLN A 887 -19.82 -44.00 -24.24
CA GLN A 887 -18.37 -44.18 -24.26
C GLN A 887 -17.96 -45.50 -24.94
N GLY A 888 -18.42 -45.70 -26.19
CA GLY A 888 -18.23 -46.95 -26.94
C GLY A 888 -18.24 -46.78 -28.45
N SER A 889 -18.42 -47.88 -29.18
CA SER A 889 -18.48 -47.85 -30.64
C SER A 889 -19.78 -47.19 -31.13
N GLU A 890 -19.78 -46.70 -32.37
CA GLU A 890 -20.99 -46.11 -32.97
C GLU A 890 -22.16 -47.12 -33.03
N GLU A 891 -21.87 -48.39 -33.28
CA GLU A 891 -22.87 -49.47 -33.35
C GLU A 891 -23.51 -49.71 -31.98
N ASP A 892 -22.69 -49.90 -30.94
CA ASP A 892 -23.17 -50.10 -29.57
C ASP A 892 -23.96 -48.87 -29.08
N SER A 893 -23.52 -47.68 -29.46
CA SER A 893 -24.19 -46.41 -29.09
C SER A 893 -25.57 -46.30 -29.72
N LYS A 894 -25.70 -46.65 -31.01
CA LYS A 894 -26.98 -46.66 -31.72
C LYS A 894 -27.93 -47.73 -31.21
N ASP A 895 -27.42 -48.90 -30.80
CA ASP A 895 -28.25 -49.92 -30.12
C ASP A 895 -28.73 -49.42 -28.75
N TYR A 896 -27.82 -48.82 -27.98
CA TYR A 896 -28.13 -48.30 -26.64
C TYR A 896 -29.20 -47.20 -26.68
N PHE A 897 -29.08 -46.27 -27.63
CA PHE A 897 -30.03 -45.18 -27.85
C PHE A 897 -31.09 -45.48 -28.92
N SER A 898 -31.31 -46.75 -29.28
CA SER A 898 -32.24 -47.14 -30.34
C SER A 898 -33.65 -46.59 -30.15
N LYS A 899 -34.15 -46.55 -28.91
CA LYS A 899 -35.46 -45.97 -28.58
C LYS A 899 -35.50 -44.45 -28.74
N LEU A 900 -34.40 -43.75 -28.45
CA LEU A 900 -34.28 -42.30 -28.69
C LEU A 900 -34.24 -42.00 -30.19
N LEU A 901 -33.51 -42.83 -30.95
CA LEU A 901 -33.37 -42.72 -32.41
C LEU A 901 -34.64 -43.12 -33.17
N ALA A 902 -35.55 -43.88 -32.54
CA ALA A 902 -36.84 -44.24 -33.11
C ALA A 902 -37.87 -43.09 -33.05
N VAL A 903 -37.67 -42.11 -32.17
CA VAL A 903 -38.48 -40.88 -32.14
C VAL A 903 -38.09 -40.03 -33.35
N GLU A 904 -39.08 -39.54 -34.10
CA GLU A 904 -38.85 -38.73 -35.29
C GLU A 904 -38.24 -37.37 -34.92
N ALA A 905 -36.94 -37.19 -35.24
CA ALA A 905 -36.21 -35.94 -35.04
C ALA A 905 -36.31 -35.02 -36.27
N ILE A 906 -36.44 -33.72 -36.02
CA ILE A 906 -36.33 -32.66 -37.05
C ILE A 906 -34.90 -32.59 -37.59
N ALA A 907 -33.91 -32.78 -36.72
CA ALA A 907 -32.50 -32.80 -37.09
C ALA A 907 -31.73 -33.81 -36.24
N ASN A 908 -30.77 -34.50 -36.87
CA ASN A 908 -29.87 -35.45 -36.21
C ASN A 908 -28.43 -35.14 -36.59
N ASN A 909 -27.68 -34.56 -35.66
CA ASN A 909 -26.27 -34.21 -35.83
C ASN A 909 -25.34 -35.14 -35.02
N THR A 910 -25.77 -36.38 -34.75
CA THR A 910 -24.97 -37.35 -34.00
C THR A 910 -23.87 -37.98 -34.85
N ALA A 911 -22.67 -38.09 -34.29
CA ALA A 911 -21.50 -38.66 -34.95
C ALA A 911 -20.45 -39.12 -33.92
N MET A 912 -19.45 -39.86 -34.38
CA MET A 912 -18.22 -40.09 -33.61
C MET A 912 -17.36 -38.82 -33.57
N MET A 913 -17.06 -38.32 -32.39
CA MET A 913 -16.28 -37.11 -32.15
C MET A 913 -15.28 -37.29 -31.00
N SER A 914 -14.32 -36.38 -30.84
CA SER A 914 -13.48 -36.40 -29.63
C SER A 914 -14.21 -35.81 -28.42
N THR A 915 -13.71 -36.08 -27.21
CA THR A 915 -14.24 -35.47 -25.98
C THR A 915 -14.11 -33.95 -25.99
N ALA A 916 -13.03 -33.40 -26.55
CA ALA A 916 -12.86 -31.96 -26.71
C ALA A 916 -13.94 -31.36 -27.62
N GLN A 917 -14.25 -32.00 -28.75
CA GLN A 917 -15.36 -31.60 -29.63
C GLN A 917 -16.72 -31.71 -28.92
N MET A 918 -16.93 -32.80 -28.18
CA MET A 918 -18.16 -33.01 -27.43
C MET A 918 -18.42 -31.89 -26.41
N ASN A 919 -17.38 -31.41 -25.72
CA ASN A 919 -17.47 -30.33 -24.73
C ASN A 919 -17.80 -28.94 -25.34
N THR A 920 -17.94 -28.85 -26.66
CA THR A 920 -18.38 -27.62 -27.35
C THR A 920 -19.88 -27.62 -27.67
N LEU A 921 -20.58 -28.75 -27.55
CA LEU A 921 -21.96 -28.92 -28.04
C LEU A 921 -22.95 -27.95 -27.38
N LEU A 922 -22.71 -27.57 -26.12
CA LEU A 922 -23.55 -26.65 -25.36
C LEU A 922 -23.15 -25.17 -25.49
N ASN A 923 -21.97 -24.85 -26.07
CA ASN A 923 -21.50 -23.47 -26.18
C ASN A 923 -22.49 -22.50 -26.86
N PRO A 924 -23.20 -22.86 -27.96
CA PRO A 924 -24.14 -21.95 -28.59
C PRO A 924 -25.31 -21.54 -27.68
N VAL A 925 -25.68 -22.40 -26.73
CA VAL A 925 -26.74 -22.11 -25.75
C VAL A 925 -26.20 -21.24 -24.61
N PHE A 926 -24.94 -21.47 -24.19
CA PHE A 926 -24.30 -20.78 -23.07
C PHE A 926 -23.27 -19.70 -23.48
N GLU A 927 -23.45 -19.05 -24.63
CA GLU A 927 -22.60 -17.95 -25.09
C GLU A 927 -22.48 -16.78 -24.09
N HIS A 928 -21.38 -16.03 -24.21
CA HIS A 928 -21.10 -14.82 -23.43
C HIS A 928 -21.81 -13.59 -24.01
N GLY A 929 -21.88 -12.51 -23.24
CA GLY A 929 -22.27 -11.18 -23.73
C GLY A 929 -23.72 -10.79 -23.49
N ILE A 930 -24.52 -11.68 -22.89
CA ILE A 930 -25.90 -11.40 -22.45
C ILE A 930 -26.03 -11.58 -20.93
N ARG A 931 -27.18 -11.20 -20.38
CA ARG A 931 -27.52 -11.43 -18.98
C ARG A 931 -27.95 -12.88 -18.81
N ARG A 932 -27.44 -13.54 -17.78
CA ARG A 932 -27.63 -14.99 -17.54
C ARG A 932 -27.97 -15.28 -16.08
N LEU A 933 -28.84 -16.26 -15.86
CA LEU A 933 -29.19 -16.75 -14.53
C LEU A 933 -29.38 -18.26 -14.57
N MET A 934 -28.68 -18.97 -13.69
CA MET A 934 -28.89 -20.40 -13.48
C MET A 934 -29.69 -20.67 -12.21
N GLY A 935 -30.35 -21.83 -12.16
CA GLY A 935 -30.98 -22.35 -10.96
C GLY A 935 -30.99 -23.88 -10.97
N SER A 936 -30.94 -24.49 -9.78
CA SER A 936 -31.01 -25.95 -9.63
C SER A 936 -32.39 -26.40 -9.16
N GLY A 937 -32.93 -27.41 -9.81
CA GLY A 937 -34.03 -28.22 -9.33
C GLY A 937 -33.68 -29.70 -9.50
N ASN A 938 -33.11 -30.34 -8.49
CA ASN A 938 -32.80 -31.77 -8.61
C ASN A 938 -34.09 -32.60 -8.79
N VAL A 939 -34.06 -33.60 -9.67
CA VAL A 939 -35.18 -34.49 -9.98
C VAL A 939 -34.87 -35.96 -9.71
N THR A 940 -35.88 -36.73 -9.31
CA THR A 940 -35.80 -38.19 -9.13
C THR A 940 -36.55 -38.91 -10.24
N MET A 941 -36.09 -40.11 -10.59
CA MET A 941 -36.76 -40.96 -11.58
C MET A 941 -37.85 -41.83 -10.92
N PRO A 942 -38.91 -42.21 -11.64
CA PRO A 942 -39.24 -41.78 -13.01
C PRO A 942 -39.76 -40.32 -13.04
N LEU A 943 -39.45 -39.60 -14.13
CA LEU A 943 -40.00 -38.27 -14.40
C LEU A 943 -41.49 -38.37 -14.77
N ASP A 944 -42.28 -37.44 -14.24
CA ASP A 944 -43.67 -37.20 -14.63
C ASP A 944 -43.72 -36.31 -15.88
N ALA A 945 -44.02 -36.93 -17.02
CA ALA A 945 -44.17 -36.26 -18.32
C ALA A 945 -45.21 -35.13 -18.31
N LYS A 946 -46.32 -35.29 -17.58
CA LYS A 946 -47.38 -34.28 -17.50
C LYS A 946 -46.90 -33.07 -16.72
N ALA A 947 -46.24 -33.30 -15.58
CA ALA A 947 -45.69 -32.21 -14.79
C ALA A 947 -44.57 -31.45 -15.54
N LEU A 948 -43.74 -32.17 -16.30
CA LEU A 948 -42.69 -31.55 -17.09
C LEU A 948 -43.25 -30.75 -18.28
N LEU A 949 -44.31 -31.23 -18.93
CA LEU A 949 -45.05 -30.46 -19.95
C LEU A 949 -45.61 -29.15 -19.37
N GLN A 950 -46.25 -29.19 -18.20
CA GLN A 950 -46.75 -27.99 -17.53
C GLN A 950 -45.61 -27.01 -17.22
N THR A 951 -44.48 -27.53 -16.77
CA THR A 951 -43.27 -26.74 -16.50
C THR A 951 -42.74 -26.09 -17.78
N ALA A 952 -42.73 -26.83 -18.90
CA ALA A 952 -42.31 -26.33 -20.20
C ALA A 952 -43.24 -25.22 -20.73
N GLU A 953 -44.55 -25.41 -20.61
CA GLU A 953 -45.56 -24.41 -20.99
C GLU A 953 -45.40 -23.10 -20.20
N MET A 954 -45.24 -23.18 -18.87
CA MET A 954 -44.97 -22.02 -18.02
C MET A 954 -43.68 -21.30 -18.44
N PHE A 955 -42.63 -22.06 -18.72
CA PHE A 955 -41.34 -21.52 -19.16
C PHE A 955 -41.45 -20.77 -20.49
N TRP A 956 -42.08 -21.36 -21.50
CA TRP A 956 -42.26 -20.73 -22.80
C TRP A 956 -43.21 -19.53 -22.71
N GLU A 957 -44.30 -19.60 -21.95
CA GLU A 957 -45.21 -18.46 -21.75
C GLU A 957 -44.48 -17.25 -21.15
N PHE A 958 -43.62 -17.48 -20.16
CA PHE A 958 -42.82 -16.43 -19.55
C PHE A 958 -41.81 -15.83 -20.54
N CYS A 959 -41.12 -16.67 -21.31
CA CYS A 959 -40.11 -16.23 -22.27
C CYS A 959 -40.74 -15.53 -23.48
N ASP A 960 -41.82 -16.06 -24.06
CA ASP A 960 -42.49 -15.49 -25.24
C ASP A 960 -43.14 -14.12 -24.94
N ALA A 961 -43.52 -13.88 -23.68
CA ALA A 961 -44.03 -12.58 -23.24
C ALA A 961 -42.95 -11.48 -23.21
N ARG A 962 -41.66 -11.82 -23.38
CA ARG A 962 -40.51 -10.93 -23.22
C ARG A 962 -39.56 -11.03 -24.42
N LYS A 963 -39.08 -9.89 -24.90
CA LYS A 963 -38.18 -9.87 -26.06
C LYS A 963 -36.78 -10.37 -25.66
N GLY A 964 -36.16 -11.19 -26.52
CA GLY A 964 -34.74 -11.59 -26.39
C GLY A 964 -34.49 -12.65 -25.31
N MET A 965 -35.49 -13.48 -25.00
CA MET A 965 -35.38 -14.58 -24.03
C MET A 965 -35.17 -15.96 -24.67
N ASP A 966 -35.00 -16.02 -26.00
CA ASP A 966 -34.86 -17.24 -26.81
C ASP A 966 -33.58 -18.06 -26.52
N LYS A 967 -32.63 -17.48 -25.78
CA LYS A 967 -31.42 -18.17 -25.27
C LYS A 967 -31.62 -18.86 -23.92
N SER A 968 -32.86 -18.98 -23.48
CA SER A 968 -33.22 -19.68 -22.24
C SER A 968 -33.46 -21.17 -22.48
N VAL A 969 -33.14 -22.00 -21.49
CA VAL A 969 -33.32 -23.47 -21.55
C VAL A 969 -33.61 -24.04 -20.16
N ILE A 970 -34.45 -25.08 -20.11
CA ILE A 970 -34.48 -26.02 -18.98
C ILE A 970 -33.71 -27.27 -19.43
N ALA A 971 -32.64 -27.62 -18.73
CA ALA A 971 -31.82 -28.78 -19.03
C ALA A 971 -31.99 -29.85 -17.95
N ILE A 972 -32.25 -31.10 -18.34
CA ILE A 972 -32.30 -32.26 -17.43
C ILE A 972 -31.15 -33.18 -17.81
N GLU A 973 -30.21 -33.39 -16.88
CA GLU A 973 -29.02 -34.20 -17.10
C GLU A 973 -29.16 -35.58 -16.48
N ILE A 974 -29.27 -36.61 -17.33
CA ILE A 974 -29.55 -37.98 -16.91
C ILE A 974 -28.32 -38.84 -17.14
N PHE A 975 -27.73 -39.36 -16.07
CA PHE A 975 -26.57 -40.24 -16.12
C PHE A 975 -26.43 -41.15 -14.88
N PRO A 976 -25.83 -42.34 -14.98
CA PRO A 976 -25.66 -43.24 -13.83
C PRO A 976 -24.96 -42.56 -12.64
N THR A 977 -25.60 -42.58 -11.48
CA THR A 977 -25.13 -41.92 -10.25
C THR A 977 -24.25 -42.84 -9.39
N ASP A 978 -24.08 -44.12 -9.77
CA ASP A 978 -23.37 -45.14 -8.99
C ASP A 978 -21.98 -44.70 -8.55
N LYS A 979 -21.21 -44.06 -9.45
CA LYS A 979 -19.86 -43.57 -9.15
C LYS A 979 -19.85 -42.39 -8.18
N ILE A 980 -20.86 -41.53 -8.23
CA ILE A 980 -21.02 -40.43 -7.28
C ILE A 980 -21.37 -40.99 -5.89
N GLN A 981 -22.31 -41.94 -5.84
CA GLN A 981 -22.80 -42.57 -4.62
C GLN A 981 -21.79 -43.55 -3.98
N ALA A 982 -20.87 -44.10 -4.76
CA ALA A 982 -19.80 -44.97 -4.25
C ALA A 982 -18.84 -44.24 -3.28
N VAL A 983 -18.82 -42.91 -3.30
CA VAL A 983 -18.08 -42.07 -2.36
C VAL A 983 -19.03 -41.59 -1.26
N ALA A 984 -18.67 -41.80 0.01
CA ALA A 984 -19.49 -41.39 1.13
C ALA A 984 -19.61 -39.84 1.22
N GLN A 985 -20.77 -39.35 1.70
CA GLN A 985 -21.05 -37.90 1.82
C GLN A 985 -19.97 -37.12 2.59
N ASN A 986 -19.35 -37.75 3.59
CA ASN A 986 -18.36 -37.10 4.45
C ASN A 986 -16.90 -37.33 4.02
N THR A 987 -16.66 -38.02 2.89
CA THR A 987 -15.31 -38.24 2.34
C THR A 987 -14.70 -36.95 1.77
N THR A 988 -15.55 -36.01 1.34
CA THR A 988 -15.18 -34.67 0.84
C THR A 988 -16.12 -33.62 1.44
N ALA A 989 -15.85 -32.33 1.29
CA ALA A 989 -16.81 -31.28 1.71
C ALA A 989 -18.12 -31.30 0.91
N TYR A 990 -18.08 -31.79 -0.34
CA TYR A 990 -19.25 -31.94 -1.21
C TYR A 990 -20.27 -32.96 -0.65
N ALA A 991 -21.48 -32.49 -0.33
CA ALA A 991 -22.55 -33.26 0.32
C ALA A 991 -23.75 -33.60 -0.58
N ASN A 992 -23.61 -33.41 -1.90
CA ASN A 992 -24.69 -33.60 -2.88
C ASN A 992 -24.49 -34.91 -3.67
N ARG A 993 -24.29 -36.04 -2.96
CA ARG A 993 -24.08 -37.39 -3.55
C ARG A 993 -25.30 -38.29 -3.40
N GLY A 994 -26.34 -38.09 -4.20
CA GLY A 994 -27.57 -38.88 -4.09
C GLY A 994 -28.01 -39.52 -5.40
N ASP A 995 -29.06 -40.32 -5.31
CA ASP A 995 -29.72 -40.93 -6.46
C ASP A 995 -30.79 -39.99 -7.03
N TYR A 996 -30.32 -38.90 -7.61
CA TYR A 996 -31.12 -37.90 -8.30
C TYR A 996 -30.27 -37.21 -9.37
N TYR A 997 -30.94 -36.46 -10.22
CA TYR A 997 -30.40 -35.83 -11.41
C TYR A 997 -30.53 -34.32 -11.29
N ASP A 998 -29.66 -33.58 -11.97
CA ASP A 998 -29.78 -32.13 -12.03
C ASP A 998 -30.81 -31.75 -13.09
N ALA A 999 -31.81 -30.95 -12.71
CA ALA A 999 -32.60 -30.19 -13.67
C ALA A 999 -32.29 -28.70 -13.47
N MET A 1000 -31.54 -28.15 -14.41
CA MET A 1000 -31.07 -26.79 -14.38
C MET A 1000 -32.01 -25.89 -15.19
N THR A 1001 -32.42 -24.79 -14.60
CA THR A 1001 -32.95 -23.64 -15.34
C THR A 1001 -31.80 -22.74 -15.73
N ALA A 1002 -31.74 -22.31 -16.99
CA ALA A 1002 -30.75 -21.35 -17.46
C ALA A 1002 -31.45 -20.29 -18.33
N PHE A 1003 -31.67 -19.11 -17.77
CA PHE A 1003 -32.27 -17.99 -18.48
C PHE A 1003 -31.21 -17.12 -19.14
N GLY A 1004 -31.49 -16.64 -20.35
CA GLY A 1004 -30.70 -15.64 -21.07
C GLY A 1004 -31.58 -14.48 -21.49
N TRP A 1005 -31.16 -13.24 -21.23
CA TRP A 1005 -31.91 -12.04 -21.63
C TRP A 1005 -30.97 -10.84 -21.87
N GLU A 1006 -31.47 -9.80 -22.56
CA GLU A 1006 -30.69 -8.59 -22.85
C GLU A 1006 -31.10 -7.39 -21.98
N ASP A 1007 -32.40 -7.23 -21.71
CA ASP A 1007 -32.95 -6.05 -21.03
C ASP A 1007 -32.74 -6.10 -19.51
N GLU A 1008 -31.91 -5.21 -18.98
CA GLU A 1008 -31.62 -5.07 -17.55
C GLU A 1008 -32.85 -4.85 -16.68
N SER A 1009 -33.93 -4.25 -17.21
CA SER A 1009 -35.15 -4.03 -16.43
C SER A 1009 -35.85 -5.33 -16.04
N LEU A 1010 -35.52 -6.46 -16.68
CA LEU A 1010 -36.09 -7.78 -16.42
C LEU A 1010 -35.37 -8.56 -15.31
N ASP A 1011 -34.27 -8.05 -14.75
CA ASP A 1011 -33.45 -8.78 -13.77
C ASP A 1011 -34.25 -9.29 -12.56
N GLY A 1012 -35.10 -8.42 -11.99
CA GLY A 1012 -35.94 -8.77 -10.85
C GLY A 1012 -36.98 -9.84 -11.21
N ASP A 1013 -37.66 -9.66 -12.34
CA ASP A 1013 -38.69 -10.56 -12.86
C ASP A 1013 -38.12 -11.95 -13.15
N VAL A 1014 -36.99 -12.02 -13.88
CA VAL A 1014 -36.34 -13.29 -14.23
C VAL A 1014 -35.83 -13.99 -12.97
N ARG A 1015 -35.24 -13.25 -12.01
CA ARG A 1015 -34.77 -13.84 -10.75
C ARG A 1015 -35.92 -14.42 -9.92
N GLN A 1016 -37.04 -13.70 -9.84
CA GLN A 1016 -38.23 -14.19 -9.14
C GLN A 1016 -38.84 -15.41 -9.84
N PHE A 1017 -39.03 -15.35 -11.15
CA PHE A 1017 -39.59 -16.47 -11.90
C PHE A 1017 -38.69 -17.71 -11.85
N ASN A 1018 -37.36 -17.53 -11.89
CA ASN A 1018 -36.41 -18.63 -11.74
C ASN A 1018 -36.59 -19.36 -10.40
N ARG A 1019 -36.83 -18.63 -9.29
CA ARG A 1019 -37.13 -19.26 -7.99
C ARG A 1019 -38.41 -20.08 -8.02
N GLU A 1020 -39.47 -19.53 -8.61
CA GLU A 1020 -40.78 -20.18 -8.74
C GLU A 1020 -40.65 -21.44 -9.59
N MET A 1021 -39.96 -21.36 -10.73
CA MET A 1021 -39.67 -22.50 -11.60
C MET A 1021 -38.86 -23.59 -10.91
N CYS A 1022 -37.77 -23.23 -10.22
CA CYS A 1022 -36.98 -24.20 -9.47
C CYS A 1022 -37.80 -24.86 -8.35
N ALA A 1023 -38.71 -24.11 -7.70
CA ALA A 1023 -39.62 -24.67 -6.69
C ALA A 1023 -40.63 -25.64 -7.31
N GLN A 1024 -41.22 -25.29 -8.45
CA GLN A 1024 -42.15 -26.14 -9.19
C GLN A 1024 -41.50 -27.46 -9.65
N ILE A 1025 -40.27 -27.40 -10.18
CA ILE A 1025 -39.49 -28.59 -10.56
C ILE A 1025 -39.27 -29.48 -9.32
N ARG A 1026 -38.87 -28.89 -8.19
CA ARG A 1026 -38.64 -29.62 -6.94
C ARG A 1026 -39.93 -30.22 -6.35
N GLU A 1027 -41.06 -29.55 -6.47
CA GLU A 1027 -42.33 -30.05 -5.93
C GLU A 1027 -42.87 -31.23 -6.73
N SER A 1028 -42.76 -31.13 -8.07
CA SER A 1028 -43.33 -32.09 -9.01
C SER A 1028 -42.49 -33.34 -9.21
N ASN A 1029 -41.18 -33.18 -9.39
CA ASN A 1029 -40.26 -34.27 -9.72
C ASN A 1029 -39.08 -34.35 -8.75
N GLY A 1030 -39.04 -33.49 -7.73
CA GLY A 1030 -37.82 -33.25 -6.98
C GLY A 1030 -37.49 -34.26 -5.91
N TYR A 1031 -36.19 -34.40 -5.67
CA TYR A 1031 -35.69 -35.06 -4.49
C TYR A 1031 -36.16 -34.31 -3.24
N ARG A 1032 -36.92 -35.01 -2.38
CA ARG A 1032 -37.36 -34.49 -1.09
C ARG A 1032 -36.40 -34.94 -0.01
N ALA A 1033 -35.44 -34.06 0.32
CA ALA A 1033 -34.60 -34.26 1.49
C ALA A 1033 -35.47 -34.42 2.74
N ARG A 1034 -35.24 -35.47 3.53
CA ARG A 1034 -35.85 -35.57 4.86
C ARG A 1034 -35.21 -34.49 5.75
N PRO A 1035 -35.96 -33.83 6.65
CA PRO A 1035 -35.39 -32.82 7.54
C PRO A 1035 -34.13 -33.36 8.20
N SER A 1036 -33.01 -32.64 8.05
CA SER A 1036 -31.73 -33.10 8.55
C SER A 1036 -31.75 -33.14 10.08
N GLU A 1037 -31.93 -34.31 10.67
CA GLU A 1037 -31.51 -34.53 12.05
C GLU A 1037 -29.98 -34.39 12.13
N GLU A 1038 -29.49 -33.87 13.24
CA GLU A 1038 -28.05 -33.70 13.47
C GLU A 1038 -27.36 -35.08 13.40
N GLY A 1039 -26.54 -35.30 12.36
CA GLY A 1039 -25.92 -36.59 12.06
C GLY A 1039 -26.52 -37.38 10.89
N SER A 1040 -27.55 -36.85 10.20
CA SER A 1040 -28.08 -37.45 8.97
C SER A 1040 -27.02 -37.51 7.86
N LYS A 1041 -26.88 -38.67 7.20
CA LYS A 1041 -26.00 -38.89 6.03
C LYS A 1041 -26.76 -38.72 4.70
N GLU A 1042 -27.94 -38.12 4.73
CA GLU A 1042 -28.72 -37.84 3.53
C GLU A 1042 -28.01 -36.76 2.67
N PRO A 1043 -28.07 -36.88 1.34
CA PRO A 1043 -27.62 -35.85 0.43
C PRO A 1043 -28.39 -34.54 0.57
N VAL A 1044 -27.75 -33.41 0.27
CA VAL A 1044 -28.41 -32.09 0.37
C VAL A 1044 -29.40 -31.77 -0.76
N GLY A 1045 -29.26 -32.40 -1.94
CA GLY A 1045 -30.17 -32.15 -3.07
C GLY A 1045 -30.03 -30.75 -3.68
N ARG A 1046 -28.83 -30.16 -3.61
CA ARG A 1046 -28.49 -28.80 -4.03
C ARG A 1046 -27.11 -28.81 -4.68
N TYR A 1047 -27.02 -28.48 -5.98
CA TYR A 1047 -25.73 -28.30 -6.63
C TYR A 1047 -25.27 -26.84 -6.58
N ILE A 1048 -24.36 -26.55 -5.65
CA ILE A 1048 -23.98 -25.17 -5.29
C ILE A 1048 -23.38 -24.33 -6.43
N ASN A 1049 -22.80 -24.96 -7.45
CA ASN A 1049 -22.18 -24.29 -8.61
C ASN A 1049 -23.19 -23.60 -9.54
N ILE A 1050 -24.46 -24.00 -9.49
CA ILE A 1050 -25.53 -23.42 -10.33
C ILE A 1050 -26.61 -22.70 -9.50
N GLU A 1051 -26.41 -22.62 -8.18
CA GLU A 1051 -27.30 -21.86 -7.30
C GLU A 1051 -26.99 -20.36 -7.42
N ALA A 1052 -27.94 -19.60 -7.99
CA ALA A 1052 -27.81 -18.15 -8.12
C ALA A 1052 -28.15 -17.40 -6.83
N ASP A 1053 -29.12 -17.89 -6.06
CA ASP A 1053 -29.49 -17.31 -4.78
C ASP A 1053 -28.63 -17.90 -3.65
N TYR A 1054 -28.44 -17.12 -2.59
CA TYR A 1054 -27.77 -17.61 -1.40
C TYR A 1054 -28.55 -18.77 -0.78
N ILE A 1055 -27.85 -19.87 -0.49
CA ILE A 1055 -28.37 -20.99 0.30
C ILE A 1055 -27.69 -21.01 1.67
N SER A 1056 -28.40 -21.48 2.70
CA SER A 1056 -27.82 -21.57 4.04
C SER A 1056 -26.62 -22.53 4.04
N PRO A 1057 -25.62 -22.35 4.94
CA PRO A 1057 -24.47 -23.25 5.00
C PRO A 1057 -24.87 -24.70 5.29
N ARG A 1058 -25.96 -24.90 6.03
CA ARG A 1058 -26.53 -26.21 6.32
C ARG A 1058 -27.14 -26.85 5.07
N ASP A 1059 -27.82 -26.08 4.24
CA ASP A 1059 -28.39 -26.59 2.97
C ASP A 1059 -27.31 -26.79 1.90
N ALA A 1060 -26.20 -26.04 1.96
CA ALA A 1060 -25.08 -26.17 1.04
C ALA A 1060 -24.22 -27.41 1.33
N TYR A 1061 -23.92 -27.66 2.61
CA TYR A 1061 -22.90 -28.63 3.03
C TYR A 1061 -23.42 -29.76 3.91
N GLY A 1062 -24.68 -29.73 4.35
CA GLY A 1062 -25.32 -30.81 5.10
C GLY A 1062 -24.51 -31.25 6.32
N VAL A 1063 -24.25 -32.57 6.40
CA VAL A 1063 -23.48 -33.20 7.49
C VAL A 1063 -22.03 -32.68 7.63
N ASN A 1064 -21.49 -32.07 6.58
CA ASN A 1064 -20.11 -31.58 6.54
C ASN A 1064 -19.97 -30.17 7.13
N PHE A 1065 -21.07 -29.45 7.35
CA PHE A 1065 -21.05 -28.07 7.82
C PHE A 1065 -20.30 -27.85 9.15
N PRO A 1066 -20.48 -28.67 10.21
CA PRO A 1066 -19.76 -28.46 11.47
C PRO A 1066 -18.24 -28.50 11.31
N ARG A 1067 -17.72 -29.46 10.53
CA ARG A 1067 -16.28 -29.59 10.24
C ARG A 1067 -15.77 -28.42 9.41
N LEU A 1068 -16.55 -27.94 8.43
CA LEU A 1068 -16.19 -26.76 7.64
C LEU A 1068 -16.06 -25.51 8.52
N ARG A 1069 -16.92 -25.34 9.52
CA ARG A 1069 -16.84 -24.23 10.47
C ARG A 1069 -15.56 -24.27 11.31
N GLU A 1070 -15.16 -25.45 11.79
CA GLU A 1070 -13.89 -25.63 12.51
C GLU A 1070 -12.69 -25.27 11.63
N LEU A 1071 -12.67 -25.76 10.39
CA LEU A 1071 -11.59 -25.46 9.45
C LEU A 1071 -11.59 -23.99 9.03
N LYS A 1072 -12.75 -23.33 9.00
CA LYS A 1072 -12.84 -21.91 8.66
C LYS A 1072 -12.13 -21.07 9.72
N VAL A 1073 -12.33 -21.38 11.00
CA VAL A 1073 -11.59 -20.74 12.10
C VAL A 1073 -10.08 -20.98 11.98
N LYS A 1074 -9.67 -22.17 11.56
CA LYS A 1074 -8.25 -22.52 11.40
C LYS A 1074 -7.56 -21.78 10.25
N TYR A 1075 -8.18 -21.72 9.07
CA TYR A 1075 -7.53 -21.29 7.83
C TYR A 1075 -7.91 -19.89 7.36
N ASP A 1076 -9.05 -19.37 7.80
CA ASP A 1076 -9.51 -18.02 7.47
C ASP A 1076 -10.36 -17.43 8.62
N PRO A 1077 -9.73 -17.18 9.79
CA PRO A 1077 -10.44 -16.69 10.99
C PRO A 1077 -11.08 -15.31 10.80
N GLN A 1078 -10.59 -14.52 9.84
CA GLN A 1078 -11.11 -13.19 9.52
C GLN A 1078 -12.22 -13.23 8.47
N ASN A 1079 -12.58 -14.41 7.97
CA ASN A 1079 -13.60 -14.61 6.95
C ASN A 1079 -13.34 -13.78 5.67
N VAL A 1080 -12.08 -13.69 5.27
CA VAL A 1080 -11.64 -12.97 4.06
C VAL A 1080 -12.36 -13.51 2.83
N PHE A 1081 -12.46 -14.84 2.70
CA PHE A 1081 -13.17 -15.49 1.59
C PHE A 1081 -14.62 -15.81 1.99
N HIS A 1082 -15.58 -14.97 1.59
CA HIS A 1082 -17.00 -15.08 2.00
C HIS A 1082 -18.02 -14.79 0.88
N LYS A 1083 -17.57 -14.57 -0.36
CA LYS A 1083 -18.41 -14.05 -1.45
C LYS A 1083 -19.41 -15.05 -2.05
N TRP A 1084 -19.22 -16.36 -1.87
CA TRP A 1084 -20.10 -17.39 -2.42
C TRP A 1084 -21.12 -17.88 -1.39
N HIS A 1085 -21.29 -19.20 -1.21
CA HIS A 1085 -22.08 -19.79 -0.12
C HIS A 1085 -21.24 -19.88 1.14
N GLY A 1086 -21.22 -18.78 1.90
CA GLY A 1086 -20.38 -18.58 3.09
C GLY A 1086 -20.57 -19.65 4.16
N ILE A 1087 -19.52 -19.95 4.92
CA ILE A 1087 -19.56 -20.90 6.05
C ILE A 1087 -20.01 -20.21 7.35
N VAL A 1088 -19.75 -18.90 7.48
CA VAL A 1088 -20.19 -18.13 8.63
C VAL A 1088 -21.59 -17.59 8.34
N GLU A 1089 -22.58 -17.91 9.18
CA GLU A 1089 -23.94 -17.39 9.05
C GLU A 1089 -23.92 -15.85 9.15
N ARG A 1090 -24.53 -15.16 8.17
CA ARG A 1090 -24.70 -13.71 8.22
C ARG A 1090 -25.67 -13.38 9.37
N SER A 1091 -25.27 -12.52 10.31
CA SER A 1091 -26.21 -11.95 11.26
C SER A 1091 -27.23 -11.10 10.49
N CYS A 1092 -28.51 -11.23 10.83
CA CYS A 1092 -29.63 -10.59 10.10
C CYS A 1092 -29.64 -9.04 10.08
N ASN A 1093 -28.56 -8.36 10.49
CA ASN A 1093 -28.52 -6.89 10.64
C ASN A 1093 -27.77 -6.14 9.52
N ASP A 1094 -27.04 -6.81 8.62
CA ASP A 1094 -26.37 -6.12 7.51
C ASP A 1094 -27.28 -6.10 6.27
N GLY A 1095 -28.27 -5.21 6.34
CA GLY A 1095 -29.18 -4.90 5.25
C GLY A 1095 -28.48 -4.24 4.06
N THR A 1096 -27.85 -5.05 3.22
CA THR A 1096 -27.63 -4.72 1.80
C THR A 1096 -28.11 -5.89 0.95
N VAL A 1097 -29.43 -5.95 0.81
CA VAL A 1097 -30.07 -6.60 -0.33
C VAL A 1097 -29.61 -5.81 -1.55
N LEU A 1098 -28.63 -6.33 -2.29
CA LEU A 1098 -28.33 -5.83 -3.63
C LEU A 1098 -29.52 -6.26 -4.51
N GLY A 1099 -30.35 -5.28 -4.88
CA GLY A 1099 -31.34 -5.39 -5.96
C GLY A 1099 -30.68 -5.87 -7.24
#